data_AF-A0A348S3G5-F1
#
_entry.id   AF-A0A348S3G5-F1
#
_cell.length_a   1.000
_cell.length_b   1.000
_cell.length_c   1.000
_cell.angle_alpha   90.00
_cell.angle_beta   90.00
_cell.angle_gamma   90.00
#
_symmetry.space_group_name_H-M   'P 1'
#
loop_
_entity.id
_entity.type
_entity.pdbx_description
1 polymer ?
#
loop_
_entity_poly.entity_id
_entity_poly.type
_entity_poly.pdbx_seq_one_letter_code
_entity_poly.pdbx_strand_id
1 'polypeptide(L)'
;MEWLVFILLTLLALALFWRLPGVSAALRWAFFAFLAITVLGAWQWNKEWAAKFKAHQVFHEKLPSEGGAHGYVSSDTCHSCHPDQYESWHASYHRTMTQYVEKKNVMAEFEKVSLSYYGRPVEIEWDNGELWATMDDPKWLYATPIETLKTSSHPPLSTRKRLGLMTGSHHMQVYWMSSGHGNSQDIFPLCYLKEEQRWVPFKDTFLRDPAMSHYDQKWNGNCIACHVTVGQPRPVSPLATKTKSAELGIACEACHGPGERHVKMNKNPARRYKLHQSKESDPTIVDPQDLDHERSSMVCGQCHGIHWISDSKDYYLNGIKFRPGGLLNQNKKPVRAAHLDEQPWLKAPLKANPRFLRDRYWPDGMVRVGGRDYTAMVESPCYLKGELSCLSCHQMHHPQPGSKQMELWLDDQVKSGMDSNEACLQCHEGMRDNLSEHTHHTANSTGSSCYNCHMPHTTYGLLKGIRSHQIDAPSIKVNLETGRPNACNLCHLDQTIEWSADYLEKWYGQPKPALNLENRRIAASVLWLLKGDAGLRALTAWHYGWKDAQEASGVSWQVPILARLLEDPYSAVRFITARSLRSYTGLEDLDFDFLDEASSWKTSVEKALAVWETTQKAENQILEPQRVLFKSSAEFDERLIRAMLSKRVNLSMDLQE
;
A
#
# COMPACT_ATOMS: atom_id res chain seq x y z
N MET A 1 39.40 20.51 -18.18
CA MET A 1 40.86 20.43 -17.96
C MET A 1 41.44 19.09 -18.42
N GLU A 2 40.78 17.97 -18.15
CA GLU A 2 41.26 16.61 -18.46
C GLU A 2 41.51 16.35 -19.96
N TRP A 3 40.68 16.86 -20.87
CA TRP A 3 40.86 16.70 -22.32
C TRP A 3 42.13 17.38 -22.88
N LEU A 4 42.52 18.52 -22.33
CA LEU A 4 43.75 19.21 -22.74
C LEU A 4 44.98 18.40 -22.33
N VAL A 5 44.94 17.78 -21.15
CA VAL A 5 46.01 16.90 -20.65
C VAL A 5 46.09 15.63 -21.51
N PHE A 6 44.96 15.01 -21.85
CA PHE A 6 44.92 13.83 -22.72
C PHE A 6 45.49 14.13 -24.12
N ILE A 7 45.10 15.26 -24.73
CA ILE A 7 45.63 15.68 -26.05
C ILE A 7 47.14 15.93 -25.98
N LEU A 8 47.62 16.63 -24.94
CA LEU A 8 49.05 16.91 -24.76
C LEU A 8 49.88 15.62 -24.57
N LEU A 9 49.41 14.68 -23.75
CA LEU A 9 50.06 13.39 -23.55
C LEU A 9 50.07 12.54 -24.83
N THR A 10 48.99 12.59 -25.59
CA THR A 10 48.87 11.88 -26.87
C THR A 10 49.82 12.44 -27.94
N LEU A 11 49.93 13.78 -28.03
CA LEU A 11 50.88 14.45 -28.91
C LEU A 11 52.34 14.18 -28.50
N LEU A 12 52.61 14.12 -27.20
CA LEU A 12 53.93 13.77 -26.67
C LEU A 12 54.30 12.30 -26.99
N ALA A 13 53.36 11.37 -26.81
CA ALA A 13 53.55 9.97 -27.17
C ALA A 13 53.80 9.79 -28.67
N LEU A 14 53.07 10.50 -29.52
CA LEU A 14 53.31 10.59 -30.97
C LEU A 14 54.73 11.09 -31.28
N ALA A 15 55.14 12.19 -30.67
CA ALA A 15 56.45 12.79 -30.90
C ALA A 15 57.60 11.87 -30.47
N LEU A 16 57.44 11.15 -29.36
CA LEU A 16 58.41 10.17 -28.86
C LEU A 16 58.47 8.93 -29.75
N PHE A 17 57.32 8.37 -30.14
CA PHE A 17 57.24 7.20 -31.00
C PHE A 17 57.86 7.46 -32.39
N TRP A 18 57.68 8.66 -32.95
CA TRP A 18 58.25 9.04 -34.24
C TRP A 18 59.79 9.13 -34.25
N ARG A 19 60.40 9.31 -33.07
CA ARG A 19 61.85 9.41 -32.89
C ARG A 19 62.54 8.08 -32.59
N LEU A 20 61.80 6.97 -32.46
CA LEU A 20 62.39 5.66 -32.18
C LEU A 20 63.17 5.12 -33.40
N PRO A 21 64.49 4.84 -33.26
CA PRO A 21 65.28 4.22 -34.32
C PRO A 21 64.87 2.75 -34.52
N GLY A 22 64.83 2.27 -35.76
CA GLY A 22 64.49 0.88 -36.10
C GLY A 22 63.01 0.60 -36.43
N VAL A 23 62.11 1.58 -36.26
CA VAL A 23 60.68 1.45 -36.63
C VAL A 23 60.46 1.83 -38.09
N SER A 24 59.93 0.92 -38.91
CA SER A 24 59.64 1.16 -40.33
C SER A 24 58.59 2.26 -40.53
N ALA A 25 58.64 2.95 -41.68
CA ALA A 25 57.66 3.98 -42.03
C ALA A 25 56.21 3.44 -42.04
N ALA A 26 56.02 2.19 -42.44
CA ALA A 26 54.72 1.51 -42.42
C ALA A 26 54.15 1.37 -40.99
N LEU A 27 54.98 0.98 -40.01
CA LEU A 27 54.55 0.90 -38.61
C LEU A 27 54.19 2.28 -38.03
N ARG A 28 54.91 3.33 -38.43
CA ARG A 28 54.63 4.71 -37.99
C ARG A 28 53.28 5.21 -38.50
N TRP A 29 52.97 4.96 -39.77
CA TRP A 29 51.65 5.29 -40.34
C TRP A 29 50.53 4.44 -39.76
N ALA A 30 50.76 3.14 -39.50
CA ALA A 30 49.78 2.28 -38.85
C ALA A 30 49.45 2.75 -37.43
N PHE A 31 50.46 3.16 -36.64
CA PHE A 31 50.27 3.74 -35.32
C PHE A 31 49.51 5.07 -35.37
N PHE A 32 49.85 5.95 -36.32
CA PHE A 32 49.13 7.22 -36.51
C PHE A 32 47.66 6.99 -36.90
N ALA A 33 47.38 6.04 -37.79
CA ALA A 33 46.02 5.66 -38.17
C ALA A 33 45.25 5.08 -36.98
N PHE A 34 45.86 4.17 -36.21
CA PHE A 34 45.26 3.63 -35.00
C PHE A 34 44.93 4.73 -33.98
N LEU A 35 45.83 5.68 -33.78
CA LEU A 35 45.63 6.78 -32.86
C LEU A 35 44.55 7.76 -33.36
N ALA A 36 44.53 8.07 -34.66
CA ALA A 36 43.48 8.87 -35.26
C ALA A 36 42.10 8.20 -35.09
N ILE A 37 42.00 6.89 -35.32
CA ILE A 37 40.79 6.10 -35.07
C ILE A 37 40.41 6.14 -33.59
N THR A 38 41.38 5.98 -32.68
CA THR A 38 41.14 6.03 -31.23
C THR A 38 40.64 7.41 -30.79
N VAL A 39 41.24 8.49 -31.28
CA VAL A 39 40.82 9.87 -30.98
C VAL A 39 39.45 10.17 -31.57
N LEU A 40 39.17 9.75 -32.81
CA LEU A 40 37.85 9.87 -33.43
C LEU A 40 36.79 9.07 -32.67
N GLY A 41 37.13 7.84 -32.24
CA GLY A 41 36.27 6.99 -31.42
C GLY A 41 35.99 7.61 -30.05
N ALA A 42 37.01 8.13 -29.36
CA ALA A 42 36.85 8.82 -28.09
C ALA A 42 36.07 10.14 -28.22
N TRP A 43 36.27 10.87 -29.32
CA TRP A 43 35.51 12.09 -29.61
C TRP A 43 34.04 11.79 -29.89
N GLN A 44 33.75 10.76 -30.69
CA GLN A 44 32.39 10.30 -30.97
C GLN A 44 31.72 9.77 -29.70
N TRP A 45 32.42 8.94 -28.92
CA TRP A 45 31.95 8.45 -27.61
C TRP A 45 31.62 9.61 -26.67
N ASN A 46 32.51 10.59 -26.54
CA ASN A 46 32.30 11.76 -25.69
C ASN A 46 31.12 12.62 -26.17
N LYS A 47 30.95 12.77 -27.48
CA LYS A 47 29.81 13.49 -28.06
C LYS A 47 28.49 12.78 -27.75
N GLU A 48 28.44 11.46 -27.90
CA GLU A 48 27.27 10.65 -27.55
C GLU A 48 27.00 10.66 -26.04
N TRP A 49 28.04 10.50 -25.21
CA TRP A 49 27.94 10.58 -23.76
C TRP A 49 27.44 11.94 -23.29
N ALA A 50 27.99 13.04 -23.82
CA ALA A 50 27.57 14.40 -23.46
C ALA A 50 26.12 14.67 -23.89
N ALA A 51 25.70 14.18 -25.06
CA ALA A 51 24.31 14.29 -25.50
C ALA A 51 23.37 13.51 -24.57
N LYS A 52 23.73 12.27 -24.20
CA LYS A 52 22.98 11.44 -23.25
C LYS A 52 22.93 12.07 -21.86
N PHE A 53 24.05 12.53 -21.33
CA PHE A 53 24.15 13.21 -20.04
C PHE A 53 23.26 14.45 -19.99
N LYS A 54 23.30 15.29 -21.04
CA LYS A 54 22.44 16.47 -21.13
C LYS A 54 20.96 16.11 -21.24
N ALA A 55 20.60 15.10 -22.03
CA ALA A 55 19.22 14.62 -22.14
C ALA A 55 18.69 14.09 -20.79
N HIS A 56 19.52 13.32 -20.09
CA HIS A 56 19.24 12.80 -18.75
C HIS A 56 19.03 13.96 -17.76
N GLN A 57 19.92 14.95 -17.73
CA GLN A 57 19.79 16.12 -16.87
C GLN A 57 18.49 16.91 -17.15
N VAL A 58 18.16 17.14 -18.43
CA VAL A 58 16.92 17.82 -18.84
C VAL A 58 15.68 17.02 -18.43
N PHE A 59 15.73 15.69 -18.42
CA PHE A 59 14.63 14.88 -17.92
C PHE A 59 14.53 14.94 -16.39
N HIS A 60 15.65 14.89 -15.66
CA HIS A 60 15.66 15.03 -14.20
C HIS A 60 15.08 16.37 -13.72
N GLU A 61 15.26 17.46 -14.47
CA GLU A 61 14.61 18.76 -14.18
C GLU A 61 13.08 18.69 -14.25
N LYS A 62 12.52 17.70 -14.96
CA LYS A 62 11.08 17.44 -15.04
C LYS A 62 10.58 16.55 -13.92
N LEU A 63 11.44 16.07 -13.02
CA LEU A 63 11.07 15.26 -11.86
C LEU A 63 11.02 16.14 -10.58
N PRO A 64 10.34 15.70 -9.52
CA PRO A 64 10.43 16.33 -8.21
C PRO A 64 11.88 16.49 -7.78
N SER A 65 12.29 17.68 -7.36
CA SER A 65 13.68 17.92 -6.94
C SER A 65 13.87 17.63 -5.46
N GLU A 66 14.91 16.89 -5.12
CA GLU A 66 15.34 16.62 -3.74
C GLU A 66 16.30 17.72 -3.22
N GLY A 67 16.40 17.82 -1.89
CA GLY A 67 17.32 18.70 -1.19
C GLY A 67 16.86 20.16 -1.02
N GLY A 68 17.63 20.91 -0.24
CA GLY A 68 17.42 22.34 0.00
C GLY A 68 16.30 22.68 1.00
N ALA A 69 15.75 21.68 1.69
CA ALA A 69 14.91 21.91 2.88
C ALA A 69 15.82 22.37 4.03
N HIS A 70 15.57 23.55 4.59
CA HIS A 70 16.39 24.13 5.65
C HIS A 70 16.44 23.20 6.88
N GLY A 71 17.65 22.86 7.34
CA GLY A 71 17.88 22.00 8.49
C GLY A 71 17.98 20.50 8.19
N TYR A 72 17.74 20.07 6.95
CA TYR A 72 17.78 18.66 6.55
C TYR A 72 19.11 18.30 5.86
N VAL A 73 19.63 17.10 6.11
CA VAL A 73 20.97 16.67 5.68
C VAL A 73 21.01 15.37 4.88
N SER A 74 19.86 14.75 4.62
CA SER A 74 19.68 13.43 3.99
C SER A 74 20.16 12.24 4.83
N SER A 75 19.58 11.07 4.55
CA SER A 75 19.87 9.81 5.23
C SER A 75 21.33 9.37 5.06
N ASP A 76 21.96 9.71 3.93
CA ASP A 76 23.37 9.35 3.66
C ASP A 76 24.34 9.98 4.67
N THR A 77 24.00 11.15 5.22
CA THR A 77 24.79 11.78 6.27
C THR A 77 24.76 10.96 7.57
N CYS A 78 23.67 10.26 7.84
CA CYS A 78 23.47 9.45 9.05
C CYS A 78 24.30 8.16 9.06
N HIS A 79 24.54 7.55 7.88
CA HIS A 79 25.20 6.25 7.72
C HIS A 79 26.54 6.17 8.47
N SER A 80 27.39 7.19 8.35
CA SER A 80 28.74 7.18 8.94
C SER A 80 28.77 7.03 10.48
N CYS A 81 27.70 7.45 11.17
CA CYS A 81 27.59 7.38 12.63
C CYS A 81 26.62 6.29 13.11
N HIS A 82 25.66 5.90 12.26
CA HIS A 82 24.57 4.96 12.57
C HIS A 82 24.47 3.85 11.51
N PRO A 83 25.51 3.02 11.32
CA PRO A 83 25.53 2.01 10.26
C PRO A 83 24.41 0.98 10.41
N ASP A 84 24.17 0.46 11.62
CA ASP A 84 23.17 -0.59 11.82
C ASP A 84 21.73 -0.10 11.58
N GLN A 85 21.42 1.12 12.04
CA GLN A 85 20.14 1.76 11.80
C GLN A 85 19.97 2.09 10.31
N TYR A 86 21.04 2.53 9.64
CA TYR A 86 21.02 2.80 8.20
C TYR A 86 20.77 1.53 7.40
N GLU A 87 21.50 0.44 7.67
CA GLU A 87 21.32 -0.85 6.96
C GLU A 87 19.90 -1.40 7.15
N SER A 88 19.38 -1.39 8.38
CA SER A 88 18.01 -1.85 8.63
C SER A 88 16.93 -0.97 7.99
N TRP A 89 17.08 0.35 8.03
CA TRP A 89 16.19 1.29 7.33
C TRP A 89 16.29 1.12 5.81
N HIS A 90 17.50 0.94 5.27
CA HIS A 90 17.74 0.89 3.84
C HIS A 90 17.07 -0.33 3.19
N ALA A 91 17.00 -1.44 3.92
CA ALA A 91 16.26 -2.63 3.51
C ALA A 91 14.73 -2.49 3.67
N SER A 92 14.26 -1.59 4.53
CA SER A 92 12.83 -1.40 4.82
C SER A 92 12.05 -0.80 3.65
N TYR A 93 10.73 -1.01 3.67
CA TYR A 93 9.83 -0.49 2.65
C TYR A 93 9.47 0.99 2.81
N HIS A 94 9.76 1.59 3.97
CA HIS A 94 9.66 3.04 4.17
C HIS A 94 10.56 3.81 3.19
N ARG A 95 11.81 3.36 3.03
CA ARG A 95 12.76 3.97 2.11
C ARG A 95 12.29 3.90 0.65
N THR A 96 11.68 2.79 0.25
CA THR A 96 11.37 2.51 -1.16
C THR A 96 10.01 3.04 -1.63
N MET A 97 9.25 3.71 -0.75
CA MET A 97 7.89 4.14 -1.05
C MET A 97 7.77 5.06 -2.27
N THR A 98 8.73 5.97 -2.49
CA THR A 98 8.84 6.70 -3.77
C THR A 98 10.30 6.71 -4.20
N GLN A 99 10.54 6.38 -5.46
CA GLN A 99 11.88 6.28 -6.02
C GLN A 99 11.88 6.74 -7.48
N TYR A 100 13.06 7.07 -8.00
CA TYR A 100 13.25 7.17 -9.44
C TYR A 100 13.16 5.79 -10.09
N VAL A 101 12.65 5.78 -11.32
CA VAL A 101 12.57 4.56 -12.13
C VAL A 101 13.96 4.20 -12.62
N GLU A 102 14.49 3.11 -12.07
CA GLU A 102 15.76 2.51 -12.45
C GLU A 102 15.56 1.00 -12.51
N LYS A 103 16.30 0.30 -13.38
CA LYS A 103 16.10 -1.14 -13.62
C LYS A 103 16.17 -1.98 -12.34
N LYS A 104 17.04 -1.62 -11.40
CA LYS A 104 17.16 -2.29 -10.09
C LYS A 104 15.98 -2.06 -9.13
N ASN A 105 15.15 -1.04 -9.36
CA ASN A 105 14.04 -0.70 -8.48
C ASN A 105 12.69 -1.22 -9.04
N VAL A 106 12.59 -1.51 -10.34
CA VAL A 106 11.38 -2.03 -10.98
C VAL A 106 11.20 -3.51 -10.66
N MET A 107 10.05 -3.89 -10.11
CA MET A 107 9.76 -5.27 -9.66
C MET A 107 9.53 -6.26 -10.80
N ALA A 108 9.00 -5.78 -11.92
CA ALA A 108 8.70 -6.62 -13.06
C ALA A 108 9.97 -6.87 -13.90
N GLU A 109 10.26 -8.13 -14.20
CA GLU A 109 11.40 -8.52 -15.02
C GLU A 109 10.98 -8.62 -16.50
N PHE A 110 11.46 -7.70 -17.34
CA PHE A 110 11.23 -7.68 -18.79
C PHE A 110 12.25 -6.77 -19.48
N GLU A 111 12.48 -6.98 -20.78
CA GLU A 111 13.11 -5.97 -21.66
C GLU A 111 12.06 -5.16 -22.42
N LYS A 112 11.00 -5.85 -22.88
CA LYS A 112 9.86 -5.28 -23.60
C LYS A 112 8.63 -6.13 -23.36
N VAL A 113 7.48 -5.50 -23.09
CA VAL A 113 6.19 -6.18 -22.93
C VAL A 113 5.06 -5.39 -23.57
N SER A 114 4.17 -6.12 -24.24
CA SER A 114 2.93 -5.60 -24.82
C SER A 114 1.77 -5.85 -23.85
N LEU A 115 1.08 -4.78 -23.49
CA LEU A 115 0.01 -4.72 -22.50
C LEU A 115 -1.26 -4.15 -23.16
N SER A 116 -2.37 -4.27 -22.45
CA SER A 116 -3.66 -3.73 -22.87
C SER A 116 -4.28 -2.89 -21.76
N TYR A 117 -4.72 -1.68 -22.10
CA TYR A 117 -5.53 -0.83 -21.24
C TYR A 117 -6.94 -0.77 -21.83
N TYR A 118 -7.81 -1.68 -21.38
CA TYR A 118 -9.19 -1.84 -21.89
C TYR A 118 -9.27 -1.95 -23.41
N GLY A 119 -8.43 -2.81 -24.00
CA GLY A 119 -8.38 -3.04 -25.45
C GLY A 119 -7.49 -2.05 -26.21
N ARG A 120 -6.92 -1.04 -25.53
CA ARG A 120 -5.94 -0.11 -26.12
C ARG A 120 -4.53 -0.63 -25.92
N PRO A 121 -3.67 -0.66 -26.96
CA PRO A 121 -2.32 -1.17 -26.83
C PRO A 121 -1.46 -0.24 -25.98
N VAL A 122 -0.70 -0.83 -25.05
CA VAL A 122 0.34 -0.15 -24.26
C VAL A 122 1.59 -1.00 -24.36
N GLU A 123 2.68 -0.47 -24.90
CA GLU A 123 3.96 -1.16 -24.97
C GLU A 123 4.94 -0.50 -24.01
N ILE A 124 5.57 -1.26 -23.12
CA ILE A 124 6.63 -0.75 -22.26
C ILE A 124 7.94 -1.46 -22.56
N GLU A 125 9.03 -0.70 -22.65
CA GLU A 125 10.36 -1.21 -23.00
C GLU A 125 11.47 -0.45 -22.29
N TRP A 126 12.57 -1.15 -22.00
CA TRP A 126 13.83 -0.55 -21.61
C TRP A 126 14.60 -0.11 -22.84
N ASP A 127 14.94 1.17 -22.92
CA ASP A 127 15.76 1.74 -23.98
C ASP A 127 16.90 2.54 -23.32
N ASN A 128 18.14 2.06 -23.49
CA ASN A 128 19.34 2.66 -22.90
C ASN A 128 19.26 2.85 -21.36
N GLY A 129 18.62 1.92 -20.65
CA GLY A 129 18.48 1.97 -19.19
C GLY A 129 17.35 2.89 -18.70
N GLU A 130 16.54 3.43 -19.61
CA GLU A 130 15.37 4.25 -19.33
C GLU A 130 14.11 3.47 -19.66
N LEU A 131 13.07 3.57 -18.83
CA LEU A 131 11.80 2.90 -19.08
C LEU A 131 10.86 3.80 -19.88
N TRP A 132 10.45 3.32 -21.05
CA TRP A 132 9.56 4.03 -21.97
C TRP A 132 8.25 3.29 -22.13
N ALA A 133 7.17 4.05 -22.30
CA ALA A 133 5.84 3.56 -22.59
C ALA A 133 5.32 4.20 -23.88
N THR A 134 4.93 3.37 -24.85
CA THR A 134 4.29 3.76 -26.10
C THR A 134 2.81 3.40 -26.00
N MET A 135 1.93 4.41 -26.03
CA MET A 135 0.49 4.25 -25.85
C MET A 135 -0.29 5.42 -26.45
N ASP A 136 -1.59 5.25 -26.61
CA ASP A 136 -2.53 6.32 -26.94
C ASP A 136 -2.37 7.53 -25.99
N ASP A 137 -2.60 8.74 -26.47
CA ASP A 137 -2.46 9.94 -25.65
C ASP A 137 -3.17 9.79 -24.28
N PRO A 138 -2.45 9.94 -23.14
CA PRO A 138 -3.03 9.70 -21.83
C PRO A 138 -4.25 10.59 -21.52
N LYS A 139 -4.32 11.82 -22.04
CA LYS A 139 -5.49 12.69 -21.79
C LYS A 139 -6.73 12.12 -22.47
N TRP A 140 -6.58 11.59 -23.69
CA TRP A 140 -7.67 10.90 -24.37
C TRP A 140 -8.06 9.61 -23.66
N LEU A 141 -7.07 8.80 -23.25
CA LEU A 141 -7.33 7.59 -22.46
C LEU A 141 -8.13 7.89 -21.20
N TYR A 142 -7.83 8.98 -20.48
CA TYR A 142 -8.50 9.31 -19.22
C TYR A 142 -9.85 10.00 -19.38
N ALA A 143 -10.06 10.74 -20.48
CA ALA A 143 -11.31 11.46 -20.74
C ALA A 143 -12.38 10.60 -21.44
N THR A 144 -12.02 9.42 -21.97
CA THR A 144 -12.91 8.57 -22.77
C THR A 144 -13.56 7.49 -21.90
N PRO A 145 -14.86 7.21 -21.99
CA PRO A 145 -15.46 6.07 -21.27
C PRO A 145 -14.85 4.72 -21.66
N ILE A 146 -14.72 3.79 -20.69
CA ILE A 146 -14.12 2.46 -20.89
C ILE A 146 -14.79 1.67 -22.03
N GLU A 147 -16.12 1.67 -22.10
CA GLU A 147 -16.86 0.95 -23.15
C GLU A 147 -16.59 1.53 -24.55
N THR A 148 -16.29 2.82 -24.63
CA THR A 148 -15.83 3.46 -25.87
C THR A 148 -14.40 3.05 -26.19
N LEU A 149 -13.49 2.96 -25.20
CA LEU A 149 -12.11 2.51 -25.44
C LEU A 149 -12.04 1.11 -26.04
N LYS A 150 -12.84 0.17 -25.50
CA LYS A 150 -12.89 -1.24 -25.95
C LYS A 150 -13.27 -1.38 -27.43
N THR A 151 -14.10 -0.49 -27.95
CA THR A 151 -14.70 -0.58 -29.29
C THR A 151 -14.14 0.45 -30.28
N SER A 152 -13.35 1.41 -29.81
CA SER A 152 -12.87 2.53 -30.62
C SER A 152 -11.92 2.07 -31.73
N SER A 153 -12.26 2.44 -32.98
CA SER A 153 -11.34 2.40 -34.13
C SER A 153 -10.59 3.72 -34.34
N HIS A 154 -10.75 4.68 -33.41
CA HIS A 154 -10.10 6.00 -33.50
C HIS A 154 -8.59 5.81 -33.61
N PRO A 155 -7.91 6.43 -34.59
CA PRO A 155 -6.46 6.38 -34.67
C PRO A 155 -5.93 7.20 -33.50
N PRO A 156 -5.40 6.56 -32.46
CA PRO A 156 -4.83 7.32 -31.37
C PRO A 156 -3.52 7.90 -31.88
N LEU A 157 -3.28 9.18 -31.62
CA LEU A 157 -1.93 9.70 -31.69
C LEU A 157 -1.13 8.92 -30.64
N SER A 158 -0.39 7.90 -31.09
CA SER A 158 0.49 7.12 -30.21
C SER A 158 1.59 8.05 -29.71
N THR A 159 1.73 8.09 -28.38
CA THR A 159 2.71 8.91 -27.69
C THR A 159 3.73 8.00 -27.01
N ARG A 160 5.00 8.40 -27.08
CA ARG A 160 6.08 7.74 -26.34
C ARG A 160 6.43 8.61 -25.11
N LYS A 161 6.24 8.06 -23.91
CA LYS A 161 6.45 8.75 -22.63
C LYS A 161 7.49 8.00 -21.81
N ARG A 162 8.43 8.73 -21.20
CA ARG A 162 9.39 8.15 -20.26
C ARG A 162 8.77 8.07 -18.86
N LEU A 163 8.86 6.91 -18.23
CA LEU A 163 8.48 6.71 -16.83
C LEU A 163 9.69 7.07 -15.97
N GLY A 164 9.56 8.09 -15.12
CA GLY A 164 10.70 8.68 -14.40
C GLY A 164 10.62 8.56 -12.88
N LEU A 165 9.42 8.43 -12.35
CA LEU A 165 9.16 8.30 -10.93
C LEU A 165 8.22 7.12 -10.72
N MET A 166 8.36 6.43 -9.59
CA MET A 166 7.47 5.36 -9.17
C MET A 166 7.13 5.48 -7.69
N THR A 167 5.97 4.95 -7.32
CA THR A 167 5.48 4.90 -5.95
C THR A 167 5.00 3.50 -5.64
N GLY A 168 5.34 3.01 -4.46
CA GLY A 168 4.97 1.69 -3.99
C GLY A 168 6.17 0.81 -3.70
N SER A 169 5.97 -0.13 -2.78
CA SER A 169 6.97 -1.08 -2.30
C SER A 169 6.52 -2.51 -2.63
N HIS A 170 6.69 -3.47 -1.73
CA HIS A 170 6.65 -4.92 -1.97
C HIS A 170 5.31 -5.54 -2.39
N HIS A 171 4.20 -4.80 -2.46
CA HIS A 171 2.92 -5.34 -2.91
C HIS A 171 2.54 -4.86 -4.32
N MET A 172 2.83 -3.60 -4.62
CA MET A 172 2.38 -2.94 -5.84
C MET A 172 3.30 -1.77 -6.20
N GLN A 173 3.54 -1.57 -7.51
CA GLN A 173 4.25 -0.42 -8.03
C GLN A 173 3.41 0.37 -9.04
N VAL A 174 3.27 1.66 -8.76
CA VAL A 174 2.62 2.66 -9.60
C VAL A 174 3.70 3.51 -10.25
N TYR A 175 3.51 3.87 -11.50
CA TYR A 175 4.48 4.64 -12.27
C TYR A 175 3.92 6.00 -12.63
N TRP A 176 4.82 6.95 -12.83
CA TRP A 176 4.47 8.32 -13.14
C TRP A 176 5.25 8.85 -14.34
N MET A 177 4.57 9.70 -15.10
CA MET A 177 5.03 10.32 -16.33
C MET A 177 5.11 11.83 -16.14
N SER A 178 6.13 12.47 -16.74
CA SER A 178 6.13 13.93 -16.79
C SER A 178 4.94 14.45 -17.61
N SER A 179 4.18 15.38 -17.03
CA SER A 179 3.12 16.13 -17.72
C SER A 179 3.64 17.05 -18.83
N GLY A 180 4.96 17.34 -18.84
CA GLY A 180 5.58 18.35 -19.69
C GLY A 180 5.50 19.78 -19.14
N HIS A 181 4.86 19.99 -17.99
CA HIS A 181 4.66 21.31 -17.37
C HIS A 181 5.34 21.41 -16.00
N GLY A 182 6.47 22.13 -15.96
CA GLY A 182 7.32 22.17 -14.76
C GLY A 182 7.79 20.76 -14.40
N ASN A 183 7.65 20.36 -13.14
CA ASN A 183 7.90 18.99 -12.70
C ASN A 183 6.65 18.24 -12.19
N SER A 184 5.48 18.57 -12.77
CA SER A 184 4.23 17.87 -12.47
C SER A 184 4.24 16.47 -13.10
N GLN A 185 3.85 15.46 -12.32
CA GLN A 185 3.80 14.05 -12.72
C GLN A 185 2.37 13.54 -12.80
N ASP A 186 2.05 12.93 -13.93
CA ASP A 186 0.78 12.32 -14.27
C ASP A 186 0.87 10.81 -14.05
N ILE A 187 -0.20 10.21 -13.56
CA ILE A 187 -0.25 8.77 -13.36
C ILE A 187 -0.11 8.01 -14.68
N PHE A 188 0.64 6.91 -14.68
CA PHE A 188 0.66 5.91 -15.75
C PHE A 188 -0.56 4.98 -15.61
N PRO A 189 -1.29 4.64 -16.69
CA PRO A 189 -2.59 3.96 -16.59
C PRO A 189 -2.56 2.57 -15.94
N LEU A 190 -1.39 1.91 -15.95
CA LEU A 190 -1.20 0.56 -15.41
C LEU A 190 -0.30 0.61 -14.17
N CYS A 191 -0.50 -0.32 -13.26
CA CYS A 191 0.39 -0.62 -12.15
C CYS A 191 0.74 -2.11 -12.14
N TYR A 192 1.82 -2.47 -11.45
CA TYR A 192 2.25 -3.85 -11.31
C TYR A 192 1.85 -4.39 -9.95
N LEU A 193 1.16 -5.53 -9.90
CA LEU A 193 0.87 -6.29 -8.69
C LEU A 193 1.93 -7.38 -8.54
N LYS A 194 2.71 -7.34 -7.46
CA LYS A 194 3.85 -8.26 -7.27
C LYS A 194 3.40 -9.70 -7.06
N GLU A 195 2.41 -9.93 -6.19
CA GLU A 195 1.91 -11.27 -5.84
C GLU A 195 1.38 -12.01 -7.07
N GLU A 196 0.66 -11.30 -7.96
CA GLU A 196 0.10 -11.85 -9.20
C GLU A 196 1.07 -11.78 -10.39
N GLN A 197 2.25 -11.18 -10.18
CA GLN A 197 3.26 -10.91 -11.20
C GLN A 197 2.70 -10.26 -12.48
N ARG A 198 1.74 -9.35 -12.32
CA ARG A 198 0.86 -8.91 -13.41
C ARG A 198 0.67 -7.39 -13.44
N TRP A 199 0.61 -6.85 -14.66
CA TRP A 199 0.18 -5.47 -14.91
C TRP A 199 -1.35 -5.37 -14.97
N VAL A 200 -1.92 -4.37 -14.30
CA VAL A 200 -3.36 -4.12 -14.23
C VAL A 200 -3.65 -2.63 -14.33
N PRO A 201 -4.83 -2.21 -14.82
CA PRO A 201 -5.27 -0.83 -14.71
C PRO A 201 -5.29 -0.36 -13.26
N PHE A 202 -4.67 0.78 -12.98
CA PHE A 202 -4.55 1.30 -11.62
C PHE A 202 -5.90 1.52 -10.95
N LYS A 203 -6.96 1.85 -11.70
CA LYS A 203 -8.30 2.02 -11.12
C LYS A 203 -8.85 0.74 -10.49
N ASP A 204 -8.45 -0.43 -11.01
CA ASP A 204 -9.01 -1.73 -10.64
C ASP A 204 -8.30 -2.36 -9.43
N THR A 205 -7.25 -1.71 -8.89
CA THR A 205 -6.60 -2.12 -7.63
C THR A 205 -7.26 -1.53 -6.39
N PHE A 206 -8.27 -0.69 -6.56
CA PHE A 206 -9.07 -0.10 -5.50
C PHE A 206 -10.53 -0.51 -5.61
N LEU A 207 -11.24 -0.38 -4.49
CA LEU A 207 -12.67 -0.63 -4.46
C LEU A 207 -13.40 0.65 -4.85
N ARG A 208 -13.51 0.84 -6.16
CA ARG A 208 -14.08 2.03 -6.80
C ARG A 208 -15.38 1.73 -7.51
N ASP A 209 -16.26 2.73 -7.53
CA ASP A 209 -17.45 2.74 -8.38
C ASP A 209 -17.10 2.35 -9.84
N PRO A 210 -17.66 1.24 -10.36
CA PRO A 210 -17.41 0.78 -11.72
C PRO A 210 -17.83 1.77 -12.80
N ALA A 211 -18.78 2.66 -12.49
CA ALA A 211 -19.28 3.69 -13.41
C ALA A 211 -18.41 4.95 -13.45
N MET A 212 -17.48 5.13 -12.50
CA MET A 212 -16.54 6.25 -12.55
C MET A 212 -15.57 6.11 -13.73
N SER A 213 -15.29 7.24 -14.39
CA SER A 213 -14.27 7.34 -15.44
C SER A 213 -12.87 7.02 -14.90
N HIS A 214 -11.89 7.04 -15.79
CA HIS A 214 -10.50 6.78 -15.46
C HIS A 214 -9.93 7.75 -14.41
N TYR A 215 -8.78 7.35 -13.87
CA TYR A 215 -8.12 8.05 -12.80
C TYR A 215 -7.05 9.02 -13.33
N ASP A 216 -7.31 10.33 -13.26
CA ASP A 216 -6.31 11.37 -13.54
C ASP A 216 -5.77 11.91 -12.20
N GLN A 217 -4.70 11.28 -11.71
CA GLN A 217 -3.98 11.73 -10.51
C GLN A 217 -2.68 12.44 -10.85
N LYS A 218 -2.37 13.45 -10.01
CA LYS A 218 -1.06 14.10 -9.98
C LYS A 218 -0.32 13.70 -8.71
N TRP A 219 0.84 13.06 -8.84
CA TRP A 219 1.66 12.64 -7.69
C TRP A 219 1.94 13.81 -6.73
N ASN A 220 2.24 14.98 -7.31
CA ASN A 220 2.66 16.20 -6.62
C ASN A 220 1.59 16.78 -5.68
N GLY A 221 0.32 16.42 -5.87
CA GLY A 221 -0.78 16.86 -5.02
C GLY A 221 -1.29 15.75 -4.10
N ASN A 222 -1.31 14.51 -4.60
CA ASN A 222 -2.00 13.39 -3.97
C ASN A 222 -1.09 12.52 -3.11
N CYS A 223 0.15 12.25 -3.57
CA CYS A 223 1.03 11.26 -2.95
C CYS A 223 2.12 11.91 -2.08
N ILE A 224 2.56 13.11 -2.47
CA ILE A 224 3.68 13.79 -1.82
C ILE A 224 3.46 14.09 -0.32
N ALA A 225 2.20 14.14 0.13
CA ALA A 225 1.88 14.45 1.53
C ALA A 225 2.37 13.36 2.51
N CYS A 226 2.55 12.13 2.01
CA CYS A 226 2.88 10.98 2.83
C CYS A 226 4.03 10.13 2.29
N HIS A 227 4.39 10.23 1.00
CA HIS A 227 5.34 9.31 0.35
C HIS A 227 6.75 9.90 0.11
N VAL A 228 7.06 11.03 0.74
CA VAL A 228 8.39 11.65 0.73
C VAL A 228 8.69 12.29 2.07
N THR A 229 9.95 12.66 2.27
CA THR A 229 10.38 13.41 3.45
C THR A 229 10.24 14.91 3.17
N VAL A 230 9.35 15.59 3.92
CA VAL A 230 9.07 17.04 3.82
C VAL A 230 8.67 17.48 2.40
N GLY A 231 7.57 16.92 1.92
CA GLY A 231 7.00 17.25 0.63
C GLY A 231 6.45 18.68 0.53
N GLN A 232 6.79 19.38 -0.56
CA GLN A 232 6.27 20.69 -0.92
C GLN A 232 5.72 20.68 -2.35
N PRO A 233 4.39 20.65 -2.56
CA PRO A 233 3.78 20.60 -3.90
C PRO A 233 4.23 21.75 -4.83
N ARG A 234 4.21 22.99 -4.34
CA ARG A 234 4.62 24.23 -5.02
C ARG A 234 4.01 24.40 -6.43
N PRO A 235 2.68 24.48 -6.56
CA PRO A 235 2.05 24.81 -7.84
C PRO A 235 2.44 26.21 -8.30
N VAL A 236 2.75 26.37 -9.58
CA VAL A 236 3.01 27.67 -10.22
C VAL A 236 1.92 28.07 -11.22
N SER A 237 1.11 27.09 -11.67
CA SER A 237 -0.11 27.28 -12.44
C SER A 237 -1.05 26.08 -12.23
N PRO A 238 -2.28 26.06 -12.77
CA PRO A 238 -3.14 24.88 -12.70
C PRO A 238 -2.55 23.60 -13.33
N LEU A 239 -1.55 23.73 -14.21
CA LEU A 239 -0.94 22.61 -14.93
C LEU A 239 0.51 22.32 -14.51
N ALA A 240 1.17 23.25 -13.82
CA ALA A 240 2.61 23.20 -13.59
C ALA A 240 2.98 23.33 -12.11
N THR A 241 3.99 22.59 -11.70
CA THR A 241 4.56 22.62 -10.34
C THR A 241 6.08 22.84 -10.38
N LYS A 242 6.62 23.27 -9.24
CA LYS A 242 8.07 23.27 -8.91
C LYS A 242 8.28 22.53 -7.60
N THR A 243 7.76 21.32 -7.56
CA THR A 243 7.68 20.44 -6.41
C THR A 243 9.05 20.11 -5.85
N LYS A 244 9.15 20.12 -4.52
CA LYS A 244 10.37 19.81 -3.78
C LYS A 244 10.12 18.79 -2.66
N SER A 245 11.13 18.05 -2.28
CA SER A 245 11.20 17.26 -1.05
C SER A 245 12.59 17.40 -0.43
N ALA A 246 12.73 17.08 0.86
CA ALA A 246 14.06 16.90 1.44
C ALA A 246 14.74 15.67 0.83
N GLU A 247 14.00 14.55 0.75
CA GLU A 247 14.45 13.27 0.20
C GLU A 247 13.21 12.48 -0.30
N LEU A 248 13.36 11.68 -1.35
CA LEU A 248 12.33 10.74 -1.82
C LEU A 248 12.24 9.53 -0.90
N GLY A 249 11.03 9.00 -0.73
CA GLY A 249 10.76 7.97 0.25
C GLY A 249 10.74 8.52 1.68
N ILE A 250 10.50 7.63 2.63
CA ILE A 250 10.45 7.98 4.05
C ILE A 250 11.85 7.79 4.64
N ALA A 251 12.57 8.90 4.71
CA ALA A 251 13.96 9.01 5.16
C ALA A 251 14.05 9.15 6.68
N CYS A 252 15.27 9.07 7.23
CA CYS A 252 15.51 9.17 8.68
C CYS A 252 14.83 10.42 9.28
N GLU A 253 14.98 11.56 8.61
CA GLU A 253 14.52 12.87 9.08
C GLU A 253 12.98 13.05 9.00
N ALA A 254 12.24 12.10 8.41
CA ALA A 254 10.77 12.06 8.49
C ALA A 254 10.30 11.70 9.90
N CYS A 255 11.05 10.83 10.59
CA CYS A 255 10.75 10.37 11.95
C CYS A 255 11.57 11.10 13.02
N HIS A 256 12.80 11.50 12.70
CA HIS A 256 13.73 12.13 13.65
C HIS A 256 13.77 13.68 13.57
N GLY A 257 13.15 14.26 12.54
CA GLY A 257 13.17 15.69 12.29
C GLY A 257 14.49 16.17 11.64
N PRO A 258 14.67 17.49 11.47
CA PRO A 258 15.84 18.06 10.80
C PRO A 258 17.16 17.80 11.56
N GLY A 259 18.12 17.14 10.91
CA GLY A 259 19.37 16.65 11.50
C GLY A 259 20.58 17.58 11.42
N GLU A 260 20.50 18.73 10.74
CA GLU A 260 21.66 19.62 10.54
C GLU A 260 22.33 20.03 11.85
N ARG A 261 21.54 20.42 12.86
CA ARG A 261 22.05 20.79 14.18
C ARG A 261 22.74 19.62 14.86
N HIS A 262 22.11 18.44 14.81
CA HIS A 262 22.63 17.22 15.40
C HIS A 262 24.00 16.85 14.81
N VAL A 263 24.09 16.79 13.48
CA VAL A 263 25.33 16.49 12.76
C VAL A 263 26.41 17.51 13.08
N LYS A 264 26.09 18.81 13.05
CA LYS A 264 27.05 19.88 13.36
C LYS A 264 27.62 19.76 14.77
N MET A 265 26.79 19.45 15.77
CA MET A 265 27.22 19.32 17.16
C MET A 265 27.99 18.02 17.42
N ASN A 266 27.64 16.92 16.75
CA ASN A 266 28.29 15.62 16.93
C ASN A 266 29.54 15.37 16.07
N LYS A 267 29.89 16.31 15.18
CA LYS A 267 31.23 16.37 14.59
C LYS A 267 32.34 16.46 15.65
N ASN A 268 32.04 16.96 16.85
CA ASN A 268 32.96 16.98 17.98
C ASN A 268 32.96 15.61 18.73
N PRO A 269 34.04 14.81 18.68
CA PRO A 269 34.11 13.53 19.37
C PRO A 269 33.97 13.65 20.90
N ALA A 270 34.49 14.71 21.51
CA ALA A 270 34.41 14.90 22.97
C ALA A 270 32.95 15.02 23.44
N ARG A 271 32.09 15.66 22.64
CA ARG A 271 30.65 15.72 22.90
C ARG A 271 30.02 14.32 22.85
N ARG A 272 30.35 13.54 21.82
CA ARG A 272 29.82 12.18 21.64
C ARG A 272 30.20 11.27 22.82
N TYR A 273 31.46 11.28 23.24
CA TYR A 273 31.90 10.51 24.41
C TYR A 273 31.23 10.97 25.71
N LYS A 274 31.05 12.29 25.90
CA LYS A 274 30.35 12.82 27.07
C LYS A 274 28.88 12.34 27.13
N LEU A 275 28.16 12.39 26.01
CA LEU A 275 26.78 11.89 25.94
C LEU A 275 26.69 10.38 26.15
N HIS A 276 27.60 9.61 25.53
CA HIS A 276 27.64 8.17 25.72
C HIS A 276 27.86 7.78 27.19
N GLN A 277 28.68 8.53 27.92
CA GLN A 277 28.90 8.31 29.35
C GLN A 277 27.72 8.74 30.23
N SER A 278 27.00 9.82 29.87
CA SER A 278 25.84 10.28 30.65
C SER A 278 24.62 9.37 30.48
N LYS A 279 24.54 8.61 29.38
CA LYS A 279 23.36 7.83 28.97
C LYS A 279 22.11 8.68 28.77
N GLU A 280 22.27 10.00 28.64
CA GLU A 280 21.19 10.92 28.31
C GLU A 280 20.94 10.92 26.80
N SER A 281 19.69 11.04 26.40
CA SER A 281 19.31 11.23 25.01
C SER A 281 19.90 12.53 24.45
N ASP A 282 20.27 12.53 23.17
CA ASP A 282 20.80 13.73 22.53
C ASP A 282 19.66 14.71 22.21
N PRO A 283 19.55 15.87 22.88
CA PRO A 283 18.42 16.79 22.70
C PRO A 283 18.43 17.54 21.35
N THR A 284 19.39 17.23 20.48
CA THR A 284 19.53 17.88 19.16
C THR A 284 18.81 17.14 18.03
N ILE A 285 18.30 15.94 18.31
CA ILE A 285 17.51 15.13 17.38
C ILE A 285 16.40 14.45 18.17
N VAL A 286 15.26 14.15 17.54
CA VAL A 286 14.17 13.42 18.21
C VAL A 286 14.45 11.93 18.12
N ASP A 287 14.33 11.19 19.23
CA ASP A 287 14.08 9.75 19.20
C ASP A 287 12.62 9.51 19.57
N PRO A 288 11.78 8.96 18.68
CA PRO A 288 10.39 8.68 18.99
C PRO A 288 10.16 7.77 20.21
N GLN A 289 11.15 6.99 20.64
CA GLN A 289 11.07 6.16 21.85
C GLN A 289 11.17 6.96 23.15
N ASP A 290 11.75 8.16 23.11
CA ASP A 290 11.90 9.04 24.27
C ASP A 290 10.68 9.99 24.46
N LEU A 291 9.71 9.92 23.55
CA LEU A 291 8.48 10.72 23.59
C LEU A 291 7.39 10.01 24.39
N ASP A 292 6.47 10.77 24.96
CA ASP A 292 5.21 10.21 25.46
C ASP A 292 4.42 9.52 24.33
N HIS A 293 3.52 8.60 24.71
CA HIS A 293 2.80 7.75 23.75
C HIS A 293 2.01 8.56 22.70
N GLU A 294 1.48 9.75 23.04
CA GLU A 294 0.75 10.59 22.09
C GLU A 294 1.69 11.17 21.05
N ARG A 295 2.77 11.86 21.49
CA ARG A 295 3.75 12.47 20.59
C ARG A 295 4.49 11.43 19.76
N SER A 296 4.82 10.28 20.35
CA SER A 296 5.43 9.15 19.65
C SER A 296 4.52 8.66 18.52
N SER A 297 3.24 8.43 18.83
CA SER A 297 2.25 7.96 17.86
C SER A 297 2.00 8.97 16.74
N MET A 298 2.05 10.27 17.04
CA MET A 298 1.91 11.34 16.05
C MET A 298 3.02 11.34 14.99
N VAL A 299 4.22 10.80 15.29
CA VAL A 299 5.30 10.64 14.31
C VAL A 299 4.86 9.70 13.18
N CYS A 300 4.25 8.57 13.52
CA CYS A 300 3.67 7.63 12.56
C CYS A 300 2.38 8.19 11.95
N GLY A 301 1.58 8.83 12.80
CA GLY A 301 0.30 9.42 12.47
C GLY A 301 0.39 10.48 11.38
N GLN A 302 1.53 11.15 11.20
CA GLN A 302 1.70 12.12 10.11
C GLN A 302 1.43 11.51 8.72
N CYS A 303 1.60 10.20 8.55
CA CYS A 303 1.31 9.47 7.32
C CYS A 303 0.16 8.47 7.50
N HIS A 304 0.21 7.65 8.56
CA HIS A 304 -0.72 6.55 8.82
C HIS A 304 -2.05 7.02 9.45
N GLY A 305 -2.59 8.15 9.01
CA GLY A 305 -3.80 8.75 9.58
C GLY A 305 -4.70 9.39 8.54
N ILE A 306 -5.97 9.51 8.87
CA ILE A 306 -6.95 10.24 8.04
C ILE A 306 -6.88 11.69 8.47
N HIS A 307 -6.54 12.57 7.53
CA HIS A 307 -6.33 13.97 7.83
C HIS A 307 -7.17 14.88 6.98
N TRP A 308 -7.42 16.07 7.52
CA TRP A 308 -7.89 17.21 6.78
C TRP A 308 -6.81 18.29 6.73
N ILE A 309 -6.54 18.81 5.53
CA ILE A 309 -5.63 19.94 5.33
C ILE A 309 -6.43 21.22 5.56
N SER A 310 -6.23 21.83 6.74
CA SER A 310 -7.00 22.97 7.22
C SER A 310 -6.60 24.32 6.60
N ASP A 311 -5.37 24.44 6.09
CA ASP A 311 -4.90 25.58 5.30
C ASP A 311 -4.24 25.05 4.02
N SER A 312 -5.05 24.89 2.97
CA SER A 312 -4.58 24.35 1.70
C SER A 312 -3.55 25.24 1.02
N LYS A 313 -3.68 26.58 1.16
CA LYS A 313 -2.76 27.54 0.54
C LYS A 313 -1.36 27.42 1.14
N ASP A 314 -1.26 27.40 2.46
CA ASP A 314 0.01 27.21 3.16
C ASP A 314 0.61 25.83 2.86
N TYR A 315 -0.19 24.76 2.89
CA TYR A 315 0.25 23.42 2.52
C TYR A 315 0.86 23.37 1.11
N TYR A 316 0.17 23.92 0.11
CA TYR A 316 0.65 23.86 -1.27
C TYR A 316 1.98 24.61 -1.46
N LEU A 317 2.26 25.64 -0.67
CA LEU A 317 3.50 26.44 -0.80
C LEU A 317 4.64 25.91 0.08
N ASN A 318 4.33 25.52 1.32
CA ASN A 318 5.31 25.25 2.37
C ASN A 318 5.33 23.79 2.84
N GLY A 319 4.36 22.98 2.41
CA GLY A 319 4.22 21.59 2.83
C GLY A 319 3.58 21.44 4.20
N ILE A 320 3.69 20.23 4.75
CA ILE A 320 3.19 19.89 6.08
C ILE A 320 4.08 20.52 7.16
N LYS A 321 3.43 21.13 8.16
CA LYS A 321 4.12 21.83 9.27
C LYS A 321 4.49 20.94 10.45
N PHE A 322 3.87 19.78 10.57
CA PHE A 322 4.24 18.81 11.60
C PHE A 322 5.75 18.51 11.57
N ARG A 323 6.36 18.45 12.76
CA ARG A 323 7.73 17.99 12.96
C ARG A 323 7.71 16.98 14.10
N PRO A 324 8.51 15.91 14.04
CA PRO A 324 8.60 14.93 15.13
C PRO A 324 8.82 15.59 16.49
N GLY A 325 8.18 15.05 17.54
CA GLY A 325 8.12 15.64 18.87
C GLY A 325 7.10 16.80 19.03
N GLY A 326 6.56 17.33 17.92
CA GLY A 326 5.49 18.33 17.92
C GLY A 326 4.09 17.71 17.96
N LEU A 327 3.06 18.57 17.92
CA LEU A 327 1.66 18.15 17.82
C LEU A 327 1.22 18.07 16.35
N LEU A 328 0.57 16.96 15.98
CA LEU A 328 -0.03 16.74 14.67
C LEU A 328 -1.38 17.47 14.56
N ASN A 329 -1.33 18.80 14.54
CA ASN A 329 -2.53 19.65 14.43
C ASN A 329 -2.29 20.94 13.62
N GLN A 330 -1.05 21.14 13.15
CA GLN A 330 -0.64 22.34 12.41
C GLN A 330 -0.82 22.09 10.92
N ASN A 331 -1.71 22.86 10.29
CA ASN A 331 -2.13 22.82 8.88
C ASN A 331 -2.66 21.47 8.34
N LYS A 332 -2.36 20.35 8.99
CA LYS A 332 -2.89 18.98 8.80
C LYS A 332 -3.43 18.50 10.15
N LYS A 333 -4.72 18.18 10.19
CA LYS A 333 -5.43 17.77 11.42
C LYS A 333 -6.01 16.37 11.25
N PRO A 334 -5.78 15.44 12.18
CA PRO A 334 -6.47 14.16 12.19
C PRO A 334 -7.98 14.37 12.19
N VAL A 335 -8.68 13.57 11.41
CA VAL A 335 -10.13 13.47 11.44
C VAL A 335 -10.47 12.30 12.35
N ARG A 336 -11.29 12.53 13.37
CA ARG A 336 -11.79 11.48 14.26
C ARG A 336 -13.30 11.34 14.10
N ALA A 337 -13.76 10.34 13.37
CA ALA A 337 -15.17 10.24 12.96
C ALA A 337 -16.13 9.99 14.14
N ALA A 338 -15.68 9.30 15.19
CA ALA A 338 -16.46 9.10 16.42
C ALA A 338 -16.60 10.39 17.26
N HIS A 339 -15.77 11.40 17.01
CA HIS A 339 -15.65 12.64 17.81
C HIS A 339 -15.88 13.90 16.97
N LEU A 340 -16.82 13.88 16.02
CA LEU A 340 -17.06 15.03 15.12
C LEU A 340 -17.58 16.27 15.84
N ASP A 341 -18.27 16.11 16.97
CA ASP A 341 -18.77 17.24 17.77
C ASP A 341 -17.62 18.07 18.38
N GLU A 342 -16.47 17.43 18.61
CA GLU A 342 -15.23 18.08 19.05
C GLU A 342 -14.46 18.74 17.88
N GLN A 343 -14.91 18.53 16.64
CA GLN A 343 -14.28 19.03 15.41
C GLN A 343 -15.25 19.89 14.57
N PRO A 344 -15.79 21.01 15.11
CA PRO A 344 -16.79 21.82 14.42
C PRO A 344 -16.30 22.39 13.08
N TRP A 345 -14.98 22.54 12.92
CA TRP A 345 -14.33 22.98 11.69
C TRP A 345 -14.49 22.01 10.51
N LEU A 346 -14.90 20.75 10.75
CA LEU A 346 -15.20 19.77 9.71
C LEU A 346 -16.63 19.84 9.16
N LYS A 347 -17.56 20.53 9.83
CA LYS A 347 -19.00 20.51 9.44
C LYS A 347 -19.23 20.97 7.99
N ALA A 348 -18.69 22.14 7.62
CA ALA A 348 -18.86 22.66 6.26
C ALA A 348 -18.09 21.84 5.20
N PRO A 349 -16.81 21.47 5.41
CA PRO A 349 -16.10 20.66 4.43
C PRO A 349 -16.68 19.26 4.22
N LEU A 350 -17.17 18.60 5.27
CA LEU A 350 -17.83 17.30 5.15
C LEU A 350 -19.18 17.40 4.43
N LYS A 351 -19.93 18.49 4.64
CA LYS A 351 -21.15 18.77 3.85
C LYS A 351 -20.83 18.92 2.35
N ALA A 352 -19.70 19.55 2.01
CA ALA A 352 -19.23 19.67 0.63
C ALA A 352 -18.67 18.36 0.07
N ASN A 353 -18.23 17.43 0.93
CA ASN A 353 -17.61 16.17 0.57
C ASN A 353 -18.31 15.00 1.30
N PRO A 354 -19.58 14.70 0.99
CA PRO A 354 -20.40 13.77 1.76
C PRO A 354 -19.85 12.32 1.75
N ARG A 355 -19.02 11.97 0.76
CA ARG A 355 -18.36 10.66 0.70
C ARG A 355 -17.14 10.53 1.61
N PHE A 356 -16.59 11.63 2.12
CA PHE A 356 -15.30 11.64 2.83
C PHE A 356 -15.27 10.64 3.99
N LEU A 357 -16.30 10.67 4.85
CA LEU A 357 -16.40 9.76 5.99
C LEU A 357 -16.74 8.34 5.56
N ARG A 358 -17.80 8.16 4.78
CA ARG A 358 -18.31 6.84 4.39
C ARG A 358 -17.27 5.99 3.63
N ASP A 359 -16.40 6.64 2.85
CA ASP A 359 -15.36 5.95 2.09
C ASP A 359 -14.10 5.64 2.94
N ARG A 360 -14.08 6.00 4.23
CA ARG A 360 -12.91 5.81 5.13
C ARG A 360 -13.24 5.21 6.49
N TYR A 361 -14.48 5.32 6.92
CA TYR A 361 -14.97 4.85 8.22
C TYR A 361 -16.22 3.98 8.07
N TRP A 362 -16.35 3.02 8.97
CA TRP A 362 -17.64 2.45 9.36
C TRP A 362 -18.53 3.52 10.03
N PRO A 363 -19.86 3.35 10.08
CA PRO A 363 -20.75 4.35 10.68
C PRO A 363 -20.52 4.67 12.16
N ASP A 364 -19.87 3.80 12.94
CA ASP A 364 -19.42 4.08 14.32
C ASP A 364 -18.15 4.95 14.39
N GLY A 365 -17.54 5.26 13.26
CA GLY A 365 -16.29 6.01 13.20
C GLY A 365 -15.04 5.14 13.25
N MET A 366 -15.16 3.81 13.23
CA MET A 366 -14.00 2.93 13.10
C MET A 366 -13.44 2.95 11.68
N VAL A 367 -12.12 3.01 11.56
CA VAL A 367 -11.44 3.07 10.25
C VAL A 367 -11.69 1.79 9.46
N ARG A 368 -12.10 1.92 8.19
CA ARG A 368 -12.35 0.79 7.28
C ARG A 368 -11.38 0.68 6.10
N VAL A 369 -10.36 1.55 6.04
CA VAL A 369 -9.34 1.58 4.98
C VAL A 369 -7.91 1.46 5.53
N GLY A 370 -7.03 0.77 4.79
CA GLY A 370 -5.64 0.52 5.16
C GLY A 370 -4.77 1.78 5.20
N GLY A 371 -3.59 1.67 5.83
CA GLY A 371 -2.63 2.79 5.93
C GLY A 371 -3.12 3.97 6.77
N ARG A 372 -4.08 3.74 7.67
CA ARG A 372 -4.76 4.75 8.51
C ARG A 372 -4.78 4.34 9.99
N ASP A 373 -3.78 3.55 10.36
CA ASP A 373 -3.69 2.81 11.61
C ASP A 373 -3.61 3.71 12.84
N TYR A 374 -2.94 4.87 12.76
CA TYR A 374 -2.92 5.85 13.84
C TYR A 374 -4.33 6.35 14.16
N THR A 375 -5.14 6.69 13.14
CA THR A 375 -6.52 7.17 13.37
C THR A 375 -7.38 6.11 14.02
N ALA A 376 -7.16 4.82 13.73
CA ALA A 376 -7.84 3.73 14.41
C ALA A 376 -7.33 3.53 15.85
N MET A 377 -6.01 3.51 16.02
CA MET A 377 -5.35 3.24 17.30
C MET A 377 -5.72 4.26 18.38
N VAL A 378 -5.79 5.55 18.04
CA VAL A 378 -6.12 6.61 19.02
C VAL A 378 -7.56 6.51 19.57
N GLU A 379 -8.42 5.72 18.95
CA GLU A 379 -9.78 5.45 19.44
C GLU A 379 -9.84 4.23 20.38
N SER A 380 -8.74 3.49 20.51
CA SER A 380 -8.67 2.30 21.37
C SER A 380 -8.70 2.69 22.85
N PRO A 381 -9.39 1.95 23.74
CA PRO A 381 -9.31 2.15 25.17
C PRO A 381 -7.88 2.08 25.72
N CYS A 382 -7.03 1.25 25.13
CA CYS A 382 -5.61 1.11 25.49
C CYS A 382 -4.79 2.38 25.22
N TYR A 383 -5.20 3.20 24.25
CA TYR A 383 -4.61 4.51 23.99
C TYR A 383 -5.26 5.56 24.90
N LEU A 384 -6.59 5.64 24.90
CA LEU A 384 -7.33 6.68 25.62
C LEU A 384 -7.20 6.61 27.15
N LYS A 385 -6.93 5.42 27.70
CA LYS A 385 -6.83 5.17 29.14
C LYS A 385 -5.50 4.56 29.56
N GLY A 386 -4.57 4.39 28.63
CA GLY A 386 -3.26 3.78 28.84
C GLY A 386 -2.18 4.56 28.11
N GLU A 387 -1.07 3.88 27.78
CA GLU A 387 0.08 4.48 27.10
C GLU A 387 0.42 3.75 25.80
N LEU A 388 -0.58 3.12 25.15
CA LEU A 388 -0.40 2.45 23.87
C LEU A 388 0.17 3.43 22.83
N SER A 389 1.23 3.01 22.14
CA SER A 389 1.76 3.72 20.98
C SER A 389 2.05 2.76 19.84
N CYS A 390 2.34 3.29 18.64
CA CYS A 390 2.81 2.48 17.53
C CYS A 390 4.07 1.67 17.90
N LEU A 391 4.94 2.26 18.73
CA LEU A 391 6.17 1.63 19.19
C LEU A 391 5.96 0.65 20.34
N SER A 392 4.73 0.46 20.85
CA SER A 392 4.44 -0.67 21.74
C SER A 392 4.56 -2.01 21.01
N CYS A 393 4.26 -2.04 19.70
CA CYS A 393 4.27 -3.26 18.89
C CYS A 393 5.31 -3.24 17.75
N HIS A 394 5.61 -2.06 17.17
CA HIS A 394 6.53 -1.93 16.04
C HIS A 394 7.91 -1.40 16.45
N GLN A 395 8.94 -1.77 15.71
CA GLN A 395 10.29 -1.18 15.80
C GLN A 395 10.74 -0.73 14.42
N MET A 396 11.32 0.47 14.32
CA MET A 396 11.70 1.05 13.01
C MET A 396 13.11 0.67 12.56
N HIS A 397 13.95 0.19 13.49
CA HIS A 397 15.29 -0.31 13.21
C HIS A 397 15.47 -1.69 13.84
N HIS A 398 15.95 -2.65 13.05
CA HIS A 398 16.22 -3.99 13.54
C HIS A 398 17.59 -4.02 14.25
N PRO A 399 17.71 -4.64 15.44
CA PRO A 399 18.95 -4.65 16.21
C PRO A 399 20.07 -5.50 15.60
N GLN A 400 19.73 -6.34 14.61
CA GLN A 400 20.66 -7.24 13.93
C GLN A 400 20.46 -7.18 12.41
N PRO A 401 21.03 -6.18 11.71
CA PRO A 401 20.94 -6.07 10.27
C PRO A 401 21.49 -7.32 9.55
N GLY A 402 20.83 -7.73 8.47
CA GLY A 402 21.21 -8.92 7.68
C GLY A 402 20.88 -10.28 8.32
N SER A 403 20.22 -10.31 9.48
CA SER A 403 19.74 -11.55 10.09
C SER A 403 18.45 -12.06 9.45
N LYS A 404 18.16 -13.36 9.59
CA LYS A 404 16.87 -13.95 9.16
C LYS A 404 15.67 -13.33 9.87
N GLN A 405 15.83 -12.95 11.14
CA GLN A 405 14.81 -12.26 11.92
C GLN A 405 14.46 -10.90 11.31
N MET A 406 15.45 -10.21 10.72
CA MET A 406 15.20 -8.98 10.00
C MET A 406 14.33 -9.21 8.76
N GLU A 407 14.55 -10.29 8.00
CA GLU A 407 13.74 -10.60 6.81
C GLU A 407 12.25 -10.74 7.16
N LEU A 408 11.94 -11.42 8.27
CA LEU A 408 10.57 -11.55 8.79
C LEU A 408 10.00 -10.22 9.29
N TRP A 409 10.86 -9.35 9.83
CA TRP A 409 10.48 -8.03 10.30
C TRP A 409 10.16 -7.05 9.16
N LEU A 410 10.70 -7.22 7.94
CA LEU A 410 10.59 -6.21 6.88
C LEU A 410 9.15 -5.88 6.44
N ASP A 411 8.25 -6.87 6.44
CA ASP A 411 6.89 -6.72 5.90
C ASP A 411 6.08 -5.69 6.70
N ASP A 412 5.97 -5.91 8.02
CA ASP A 412 5.15 -5.09 8.92
C ASP A 412 5.95 -4.30 9.96
N GLN A 413 7.27 -4.52 10.04
CA GLN A 413 8.17 -3.93 11.05
C GLN A 413 7.74 -4.19 12.51
N VAL A 414 7.04 -5.31 12.73
CA VAL A 414 6.57 -5.77 14.05
C VAL A 414 7.76 -6.30 14.86
N LYS A 415 7.87 -5.87 16.13
CA LYS A 415 8.91 -6.37 17.04
C LYS A 415 8.79 -7.87 17.23
N SER A 416 9.91 -8.52 17.50
CA SER A 416 9.91 -9.95 17.83
C SER A 416 8.95 -10.25 19.00
N GLY A 417 8.05 -11.21 18.82
CA GLY A 417 7.03 -11.62 19.79
C GLY A 417 5.76 -10.77 19.78
N MET A 418 5.78 -9.58 19.16
CA MET A 418 4.60 -8.70 19.04
C MET A 418 3.68 -9.07 17.87
N ASP A 419 3.89 -10.24 17.27
CA ASP A 419 3.00 -10.95 16.34
C ASP A 419 2.16 -12.03 17.07
N SER A 420 2.34 -12.16 18.38
CA SER A 420 1.67 -13.11 19.27
C SER A 420 0.92 -12.40 20.41
N ASN A 421 0.14 -13.15 21.20
CA ASN A 421 -0.59 -12.62 22.37
C ASN A 421 0.29 -11.82 23.35
N GLU A 422 1.63 -11.99 23.32
CA GLU A 422 2.54 -11.20 24.14
C GLU A 422 2.37 -9.68 23.93
N ALA A 423 2.00 -9.23 22.74
CA ALA A 423 1.72 -7.82 22.49
C ALA A 423 0.57 -7.26 23.35
N CYS A 424 -0.39 -8.09 23.73
CA CYS A 424 -1.47 -7.72 24.63
C CYS A 424 -1.07 -7.99 26.08
N LEU A 425 -0.44 -9.14 26.34
CA LEU A 425 -0.09 -9.61 27.68
C LEU A 425 0.96 -8.75 28.38
N GLN A 426 1.73 -7.92 27.67
CA GLN A 426 2.63 -6.93 28.27
C GLN A 426 1.91 -5.92 29.20
N CYS A 427 0.62 -5.66 28.93
CA CYS A 427 -0.23 -4.80 29.78
C CYS A 427 -1.39 -5.58 30.42
N HIS A 428 -1.76 -6.72 29.85
CA HIS A 428 -2.86 -7.57 30.30
C HIS A 428 -2.36 -8.87 30.97
N GLU A 429 -1.36 -8.76 31.85
CA GLU A 429 -0.68 -9.92 32.46
C GLU A 429 -1.63 -10.92 33.10
N GLY A 430 -2.71 -10.44 33.74
CA GLY A 430 -3.72 -11.28 34.41
C GLY A 430 -4.48 -12.23 33.47
N MET A 431 -4.37 -12.07 32.15
CA MET A 431 -4.96 -12.97 31.16
C MET A 431 -4.03 -14.13 30.77
N ARG A 432 -2.75 -14.09 31.15
CA ARG A 432 -1.75 -15.08 30.71
C ARG A 432 -2.12 -16.50 31.14
N ASP A 433 -2.56 -16.66 32.38
CA ASP A 433 -2.87 -17.98 32.96
C ASP A 433 -4.31 -18.44 32.66
N ASN A 434 -5.20 -17.53 32.27
CA ASN A 434 -6.64 -17.80 32.06
C ASN A 434 -7.06 -17.63 30.60
N LEU A 435 -6.15 -17.84 29.65
CA LEU A 435 -6.41 -17.57 28.23
C LEU A 435 -7.65 -18.30 27.71
N SER A 436 -7.73 -19.63 27.88
CA SER A 436 -8.89 -20.42 27.40
C SER A 436 -10.18 -20.06 28.13
N GLU A 437 -10.08 -19.59 29.38
CA GLU A 437 -11.23 -19.16 30.16
C GLU A 437 -11.79 -17.83 29.63
N HIS A 438 -10.90 -16.94 29.21
CA HIS A 438 -11.25 -15.67 28.59
C HIS A 438 -11.75 -15.86 27.16
N THR A 439 -11.03 -16.60 26.31
CA THR A 439 -11.33 -16.71 24.88
C THR A 439 -12.40 -17.75 24.58
N HIS A 440 -12.66 -18.67 25.51
CA HIS A 440 -13.51 -19.85 25.33
C HIS A 440 -13.09 -20.77 24.17
N HIS A 441 -11.83 -20.68 23.76
CA HIS A 441 -11.20 -21.55 22.79
C HIS A 441 -10.06 -22.34 23.44
N THR A 442 -9.63 -23.44 22.83
CA THR A 442 -8.42 -24.12 23.30
C THR A 442 -7.21 -23.19 23.18
N ALA A 443 -6.32 -23.21 24.18
CA ALA A 443 -5.20 -22.27 24.28
C ALA A 443 -4.31 -22.21 23.02
N ASN A 444 -4.15 -23.34 22.32
CA ASN A 444 -3.31 -23.44 21.12
C ASN A 444 -4.05 -23.18 19.80
N SER A 445 -5.35 -22.89 19.83
CA SER A 445 -6.09 -22.58 18.60
C SER A 445 -6.00 -21.10 18.24
N THR A 446 -6.22 -20.79 16.96
CA THR A 446 -6.27 -19.42 16.44
C THR A 446 -7.41 -18.59 17.07
N GLY A 447 -8.44 -19.24 17.61
CA GLY A 447 -9.49 -18.60 18.40
C GLY A 447 -9.02 -18.07 19.77
N SER A 448 -7.86 -18.53 20.25
CA SER A 448 -7.20 -17.98 21.44
C SER A 448 -6.19 -16.87 21.12
N SER A 449 -6.09 -16.42 19.86
CA SER A 449 -5.31 -15.23 19.50
C SER A 449 -6.08 -13.95 19.85
N CYS A 450 -5.51 -13.10 20.72
CA CYS A 450 -6.09 -11.82 21.11
C CYS A 450 -6.42 -10.96 19.88
N TYR A 451 -5.55 -10.99 18.86
CA TYR A 451 -5.72 -10.25 17.61
C TYR A 451 -6.98 -10.65 16.86
N ASN A 452 -7.34 -11.92 16.85
CA ASN A 452 -8.47 -12.39 16.02
C ASN A 452 -9.82 -11.87 16.55
N CYS A 453 -9.93 -11.59 17.84
CA CYS A 453 -11.12 -10.99 18.44
C CYS A 453 -11.04 -9.47 18.57
N HIS A 454 -9.91 -8.94 19.02
CA HIS A 454 -9.76 -7.52 19.38
C HIS A 454 -9.17 -6.65 18.26
N MET A 455 -8.57 -7.26 17.24
CA MET A 455 -8.03 -6.60 16.04
C MET A 455 -8.47 -7.38 14.77
N PRO A 456 -9.78 -7.58 14.57
CA PRO A 456 -10.27 -8.38 13.45
C PRO A 456 -9.95 -7.71 12.11
N HIS A 457 -9.95 -8.49 11.02
CA HIS A 457 -9.66 -7.99 9.67
C HIS A 457 -10.84 -7.20 9.08
N THR A 458 -11.21 -6.07 9.69
CA THR A 458 -12.34 -5.23 9.27
C THR A 458 -11.93 -4.02 8.44
N THR A 459 -10.66 -3.96 8.03
CA THR A 459 -10.06 -2.85 7.31
C THR A 459 -9.61 -3.33 5.93
N TYR A 460 -9.96 -2.60 4.87
CA TYR A 460 -9.63 -2.96 3.50
C TYR A 460 -8.45 -2.15 2.97
N GLY A 461 -7.45 -2.80 2.37
CA GLY A 461 -6.31 -2.14 1.74
C GLY A 461 -5.50 -3.11 0.90
N LEU A 462 -4.78 -2.64 -0.11
CA LEU A 462 -3.97 -3.46 -1.05
C LEU A 462 -4.66 -4.76 -1.52
N LEU A 463 -5.94 -4.69 -1.87
CA LEU A 463 -6.75 -5.86 -2.28
C LEU A 463 -6.79 -6.99 -1.22
N LYS A 464 -6.60 -6.71 0.07
CA LYS A 464 -6.61 -7.68 1.18
C LYS A 464 -7.41 -7.17 2.39
N GLY A 465 -7.79 -8.10 3.28
CA GLY A 465 -8.22 -7.78 4.63
C GLY A 465 -7.00 -7.43 5.49
N ILE A 466 -7.08 -6.33 6.22
CA ILE A 466 -6.05 -5.83 7.14
C ILE A 466 -6.66 -5.78 8.53
N ARG A 467 -5.87 -6.12 9.55
CA ARG A 467 -6.27 -6.01 10.96
C ARG A 467 -6.62 -4.57 11.29
N SER A 468 -7.73 -4.38 11.99
CA SER A 468 -7.99 -3.06 12.54
C SER A 468 -7.05 -2.75 13.68
N HIS A 469 -6.52 -1.52 13.68
CA HIS A 469 -5.73 -0.99 14.79
C HIS A 469 -6.58 -0.30 15.85
N GLN A 470 -7.91 -0.24 15.69
CA GLN A 470 -8.81 0.17 16.76
C GLN A 470 -9.15 -1.06 17.61
N ILE A 471 -8.43 -1.22 18.71
CA ILE A 471 -8.52 -2.36 19.61
C ILE A 471 -9.79 -2.23 20.44
N ASP A 472 -10.80 -3.05 20.16
CA ASP A 472 -12.09 -3.05 20.87
C ASP A 472 -12.54 -4.47 21.21
N ALA A 473 -13.65 -4.59 21.97
CA ALA A 473 -14.25 -5.89 22.24
C ALA A 473 -15.36 -6.20 21.22
N PRO A 474 -15.51 -7.45 20.76
CA PRO A 474 -16.60 -7.84 19.86
C PRO A 474 -17.98 -7.43 20.41
N SER A 475 -18.82 -6.87 19.55
CA SER A 475 -20.16 -6.42 19.92
C SER A 475 -21.17 -6.64 18.79
N ILE A 476 -22.24 -7.40 19.08
CA ILE A 476 -23.35 -7.56 18.13
C ILE A 476 -24.20 -6.29 18.01
N LYS A 477 -24.30 -5.49 19.07
CA LYS A 477 -24.98 -4.20 19.01
C LYS A 477 -24.37 -3.31 17.93
N VAL A 478 -23.04 -3.16 17.93
CA VAL A 478 -22.32 -2.35 16.95
C VAL A 478 -22.51 -2.93 15.54
N ASN A 479 -22.43 -4.25 15.38
CA ASN A 479 -22.67 -4.89 14.10
C ASN A 479 -24.06 -4.54 13.50
N LEU A 480 -25.12 -4.60 14.31
CA LEU A 480 -26.48 -4.32 13.86
C LEU A 480 -26.72 -2.84 13.56
N GLU A 481 -26.12 -1.94 14.35
CA GLU A 481 -26.31 -0.49 14.21
C GLU A 481 -25.49 0.10 13.05
N THR A 482 -24.36 -0.51 12.69
CA THR A 482 -23.39 0.09 11.76
C THR A 482 -23.13 -0.74 10.51
N GLY A 483 -23.47 -2.03 10.52
CA GLY A 483 -23.09 -2.98 9.48
C GLY A 483 -21.62 -3.42 9.51
N ARG A 484 -20.79 -2.92 10.44
CA ARG A 484 -19.40 -3.38 10.63
C ARG A 484 -19.40 -4.87 11.02
N PRO A 485 -18.69 -5.76 10.33
CA PRO A 485 -18.69 -7.18 10.65
C PRO A 485 -18.04 -7.44 12.02
N ASN A 486 -18.55 -8.44 12.75
CA ASN A 486 -18.01 -8.83 14.06
C ASN A 486 -16.98 -9.95 13.92
N ALA A 487 -16.02 -9.99 14.84
CA ALA A 487 -14.92 -10.96 14.81
C ALA A 487 -15.39 -12.43 14.81
N CYS A 488 -16.43 -12.76 15.58
CA CYS A 488 -16.90 -14.14 15.71
C CYS A 488 -17.36 -14.71 14.37
N ASN A 489 -18.21 -13.98 13.64
CA ASN A 489 -18.73 -14.43 12.35
C ASN A 489 -17.77 -14.20 11.17
N LEU A 490 -16.61 -13.58 11.39
CA LEU A 490 -15.52 -13.52 10.43
C LEU A 490 -14.64 -14.79 10.48
N CYS A 491 -14.64 -15.53 11.60
CA CYS A 491 -14.08 -16.88 11.69
C CYS A 491 -15.15 -17.96 11.47
N HIS A 492 -16.29 -17.85 12.14
CA HIS A 492 -17.42 -18.78 12.07
C HIS A 492 -18.42 -18.35 10.99
N LEU A 493 -18.01 -18.51 9.74
CA LEU A 493 -18.70 -18.10 8.53
C LEU A 493 -20.06 -18.80 8.37
N ASP A 494 -20.25 -19.98 8.97
CA ASP A 494 -21.47 -20.78 8.94
C ASP A 494 -22.52 -20.38 10.01
N GLN A 495 -22.14 -19.47 10.92
CA GLN A 495 -22.96 -19.09 12.06
C GLN A 495 -23.74 -17.79 11.86
N THR A 496 -24.88 -17.69 12.53
CA THR A 496 -25.78 -16.53 12.47
C THR A 496 -25.33 -15.41 13.41
N ILE A 497 -25.94 -14.22 13.28
CA ILE A 497 -25.73 -13.16 14.27
C ILE A 497 -26.33 -13.56 15.62
N GLU A 498 -27.44 -14.30 15.62
CA GLU A 498 -28.05 -14.83 16.85
C GLU A 498 -27.10 -15.74 17.62
N TRP A 499 -26.41 -16.65 16.92
CA TRP A 499 -25.41 -17.52 17.53
C TRP A 499 -24.33 -16.71 18.26
N SER A 500 -23.76 -15.70 17.60
CA SER A 500 -22.75 -14.83 18.23
C SER A 500 -23.32 -14.07 19.42
N ALA A 501 -24.56 -13.58 19.33
CA ALA A 501 -25.21 -12.85 20.41
C ALA A 501 -25.44 -13.75 21.64
N ASP A 502 -25.87 -15.00 21.45
CA ASP A 502 -26.08 -15.97 22.52
C ASP A 502 -24.78 -16.29 23.27
N TYR A 503 -23.68 -16.46 22.53
CA TYR A 503 -22.37 -16.72 23.15
C TYR A 503 -21.81 -15.48 23.86
N LEU A 504 -21.94 -14.27 23.29
CA LEU A 504 -21.51 -13.05 23.97
C LEU A 504 -22.32 -12.75 25.24
N GLU A 505 -23.61 -13.06 25.24
CA GLU A 505 -24.46 -12.95 26.43
C GLU A 505 -24.04 -13.97 27.50
N LYS A 506 -23.89 -15.25 27.10
CA LYS A 506 -23.53 -16.33 28.02
C LYS A 506 -22.14 -16.17 28.63
N TRP A 507 -21.16 -15.76 27.84
CA TRP A 507 -19.75 -15.70 28.26
C TRP A 507 -19.39 -14.39 28.93
N TYR A 508 -19.89 -13.26 28.42
CA TYR A 508 -19.45 -11.93 28.85
C TYR A 508 -20.59 -11.06 29.38
N GLY A 509 -21.82 -11.57 29.46
CA GLY A 509 -22.98 -10.82 29.97
C GLY A 509 -23.41 -9.67 29.07
N GLN A 510 -23.02 -9.66 27.79
CA GLN A 510 -23.48 -8.62 26.86
C GLN A 510 -24.98 -8.80 26.58
N PRO A 511 -25.83 -7.76 26.71
CA PRO A 511 -27.26 -7.91 26.45
C PRO A 511 -27.55 -8.36 25.02
N LYS A 512 -28.33 -9.44 24.85
CA LYS A 512 -28.75 -9.89 23.52
C LYS A 512 -29.68 -8.86 22.85
N PRO A 513 -29.29 -8.26 21.71
CA PRO A 513 -30.13 -7.28 21.03
C PRO A 513 -31.31 -7.94 20.32
N ALA A 514 -32.31 -7.14 19.93
CA ALA A 514 -33.43 -7.62 19.14
C ALA A 514 -32.97 -7.97 17.71
N LEU A 515 -33.25 -9.20 17.26
CA LEU A 515 -32.85 -9.72 15.95
C LEU A 515 -34.05 -9.95 15.03
N ASN A 516 -33.92 -9.56 13.77
CA ASN A 516 -34.87 -9.91 12.71
C ASN A 516 -34.73 -11.39 12.31
N LEU A 517 -35.69 -11.93 11.55
CA LEU A 517 -35.68 -13.34 11.13
C LEU A 517 -34.45 -13.74 10.30
N GLU A 518 -33.91 -12.83 9.50
CA GLU A 518 -32.76 -13.09 8.63
C GLU A 518 -31.50 -13.34 9.47
N ASN A 519 -31.24 -12.48 10.45
CA ASN A 519 -30.12 -12.56 11.39
C ASN A 519 -30.18 -13.76 12.35
N ARG A 520 -31.36 -14.38 12.50
CA ARG A 520 -31.57 -15.61 13.28
C ARG A 520 -31.38 -16.87 12.46
N ARG A 521 -31.65 -16.81 11.15
CA ARG A 521 -31.75 -18.01 10.30
C ARG A 521 -30.59 -18.19 9.35
N ILE A 522 -30.00 -17.10 8.86
CA ILE A 522 -28.96 -17.13 7.83
C ILE A 522 -27.63 -16.75 8.47
N ALA A 523 -26.57 -17.45 8.06
CA ALA A 523 -25.22 -17.17 8.49
C ALA A 523 -24.85 -15.73 8.14
N ALA A 524 -24.21 -15.03 9.07
CA ALA A 524 -23.95 -13.59 8.91
C ALA A 524 -23.03 -13.32 7.71
N SER A 525 -22.02 -14.16 7.53
CA SER A 525 -21.08 -14.05 6.40
C SER A 525 -21.78 -14.17 5.05
N VAL A 526 -22.78 -15.05 4.91
CA VAL A 526 -23.56 -15.21 3.68
C VAL A 526 -24.36 -13.96 3.36
N LEU A 527 -24.94 -13.31 4.38
CA LEU A 527 -25.64 -12.05 4.21
C LEU A 527 -24.68 -10.93 3.77
N TRP A 528 -23.51 -10.86 4.40
CA TRP A 528 -22.47 -9.88 4.08
C TRP A 528 -21.94 -10.08 2.65
N LEU A 529 -21.68 -11.32 2.25
CA LEU A 529 -21.15 -11.70 0.94
C LEU A 529 -22.14 -11.40 -0.19
N LEU A 530 -23.43 -11.71 0.00
CA LEU A 530 -24.42 -11.58 -1.07
C LEU A 530 -25.09 -10.20 -1.12
N LYS A 531 -25.33 -9.56 0.02
CA LYS A 531 -26.10 -8.30 0.13
C LYS A 531 -25.28 -7.09 0.55
N GLY A 532 -24.15 -7.29 1.24
CA GLY A 532 -23.34 -6.21 1.82
C GLY A 532 -22.88 -5.18 0.79
N ASP A 533 -22.39 -4.03 1.26
CA ASP A 533 -21.70 -3.08 0.39
C ASP A 533 -20.41 -3.69 -0.20
N ALA A 534 -19.84 -3.08 -1.23
CA ALA A 534 -18.70 -3.67 -1.92
C ALA A 534 -17.50 -3.90 -0.98
N GLY A 535 -17.22 -2.99 -0.04
CA GLY A 535 -16.15 -3.17 0.94
C GLY A 535 -16.40 -4.35 1.89
N LEU A 536 -17.63 -4.51 2.37
CA LEU A 536 -18.02 -5.65 3.20
C LEU A 536 -17.94 -6.97 2.40
N ARG A 537 -18.34 -6.98 1.13
CA ARG A 537 -18.20 -8.15 0.25
C ARG A 537 -16.73 -8.50 0.02
N ALA A 538 -15.87 -7.51 -0.25
CA ALA A 538 -14.43 -7.73 -0.41
C ALA A 538 -13.79 -8.33 0.86
N LEU A 539 -14.08 -7.76 2.03
CA LEU A 539 -13.58 -8.29 3.30
C LEU A 539 -14.11 -9.70 3.56
N THR A 540 -15.41 -9.93 3.35
CA THR A 540 -16.00 -11.26 3.58
C THR A 540 -15.45 -12.29 2.61
N ALA A 541 -15.31 -11.96 1.32
CA ALA A 541 -14.70 -12.83 0.32
C ALA A 541 -13.26 -13.20 0.70
N TRP A 542 -12.47 -12.24 1.21
CA TRP A 542 -11.14 -12.50 1.72
C TRP A 542 -11.15 -13.51 2.89
N HIS A 543 -12.09 -13.38 3.84
CA HIS A 543 -12.20 -14.33 4.96
C HIS A 543 -12.57 -15.74 4.50
N TYR A 544 -13.30 -15.90 3.40
CA TYR A 544 -13.55 -17.22 2.84
C TYR A 544 -12.28 -17.90 2.33
N GLY A 545 -11.22 -17.15 2.01
CA GLY A 545 -9.90 -17.69 1.68
C GLY A 545 -8.92 -17.72 2.86
N TRP A 546 -9.33 -17.23 4.03
CA TRP A 546 -8.46 -17.15 5.19
C TRP A 546 -8.48 -18.48 5.96
N LYS A 547 -7.28 -19.05 6.15
CA LYS A 547 -7.09 -20.37 6.75
C LYS A 547 -7.79 -20.54 8.10
N ASP A 548 -7.69 -19.57 9.00
CA ASP A 548 -8.30 -19.66 10.35
C ASP A 548 -9.84 -19.75 10.27
N ALA A 549 -10.46 -19.03 9.32
CA ALA A 549 -11.91 -19.08 9.11
C ALA A 549 -12.36 -20.38 8.45
N GLN A 550 -11.55 -20.93 7.53
CA GLN A 550 -11.78 -22.25 6.94
C GLN A 550 -11.68 -23.37 7.98
N GLU A 551 -10.69 -23.31 8.88
CA GLU A 551 -10.55 -24.25 9.99
C GLU A 551 -11.75 -24.17 10.95
N ALA A 552 -12.25 -22.95 11.22
CA ALA A 552 -13.37 -22.72 12.13
C ALA A 552 -14.76 -23.05 11.52
N SER A 553 -14.91 -22.99 10.20
CA SER A 553 -16.21 -23.12 9.50
C SER A 553 -16.33 -24.35 8.60
N GLY A 554 -15.26 -25.13 8.45
CA GLY A 554 -15.11 -26.14 7.41
C GLY A 554 -14.85 -25.52 6.03
N VAL A 555 -14.81 -26.35 4.97
CA VAL A 555 -14.56 -25.90 3.58
C VAL A 555 -15.58 -26.43 2.56
N SER A 556 -16.56 -27.22 2.99
CA SER A 556 -17.42 -28.01 2.11
C SER A 556 -18.60 -27.25 1.49
N TRP A 557 -18.92 -26.04 1.97
CA TRP A 557 -20.17 -25.34 1.61
C TRP A 557 -19.94 -23.97 0.97
N GLN A 558 -18.74 -23.44 1.09
CA GLN A 558 -18.40 -22.06 0.78
C GLN A 558 -18.32 -21.78 -0.71
N VAL A 559 -17.68 -22.66 -1.49
CA VAL A 559 -17.37 -22.44 -2.91
C VAL A 559 -18.58 -21.99 -3.71
N PRO A 560 -19.77 -22.62 -3.61
CA PRO A 560 -20.89 -22.25 -4.47
C PRO A 560 -21.51 -20.89 -4.17
N ILE A 561 -21.33 -20.37 -2.96
CA ILE A 561 -21.76 -19.02 -2.57
C ILE A 561 -20.68 -18.01 -2.97
N LEU A 562 -19.41 -18.32 -2.67
CA LEU A 562 -18.27 -17.47 -2.99
C LEU A 562 -18.12 -17.25 -4.50
N ALA A 563 -18.30 -18.29 -5.31
CA ALA A 563 -18.20 -18.23 -6.77
C ALA A 563 -19.14 -17.18 -7.38
N ARG A 564 -20.28 -16.86 -6.75
CA ARG A 564 -21.21 -15.82 -7.21
C ARG A 564 -20.60 -14.42 -7.23
N LEU A 565 -19.47 -14.20 -6.56
CA LEU A 565 -18.76 -12.92 -6.55
C LEU A 565 -17.71 -12.80 -7.67
N LEU A 566 -17.46 -13.86 -8.45
CA LEU A 566 -16.70 -13.73 -9.70
C LEU A 566 -17.44 -12.85 -10.72
N GLU A 567 -18.76 -12.67 -10.55
CA GLU A 567 -19.60 -11.76 -11.34
C GLU A 567 -19.88 -10.44 -10.60
N ASP A 568 -19.17 -10.12 -9.51
CA ASP A 568 -19.36 -8.85 -8.79
C ASP A 568 -19.03 -7.66 -9.71
N PRO A 569 -19.79 -6.54 -9.67
CA PRO A 569 -19.48 -5.39 -10.52
C PRO A 569 -18.13 -4.73 -10.21
N TYR A 570 -17.56 -4.92 -9.01
CA TYR A 570 -16.27 -4.35 -8.61
C TYR A 570 -15.11 -5.30 -8.94
N SER A 571 -14.16 -4.82 -9.75
CA SER A 571 -12.95 -5.58 -10.14
C SER A 571 -12.17 -6.13 -8.95
N ALA A 572 -12.00 -5.31 -7.90
CA ALA A 572 -11.34 -5.74 -6.66
C ALA A 572 -12.05 -6.89 -5.95
N VAL A 573 -13.40 -6.91 -5.94
CA VAL A 573 -14.17 -8.00 -5.33
C VAL A 573 -14.00 -9.29 -6.14
N ARG A 574 -14.05 -9.21 -7.48
CA ARG A 574 -13.78 -10.36 -8.37
C ARG A 574 -12.38 -10.92 -8.15
N PHE A 575 -11.38 -10.04 -8.09
CA PHE A 575 -9.99 -10.39 -7.84
C PHE A 575 -9.81 -11.16 -6.51
N ILE A 576 -10.31 -10.59 -5.41
CA ILE A 576 -10.22 -11.20 -4.07
C ILE A 576 -10.96 -12.55 -4.04
N THR A 577 -12.11 -12.62 -4.70
CA THR A 577 -12.91 -13.85 -4.80
C THR A 577 -12.14 -14.96 -5.50
N ALA A 578 -11.53 -14.68 -6.65
CA ALA A 578 -10.73 -15.66 -7.38
C ALA A 578 -9.53 -16.15 -6.56
N ARG A 579 -8.79 -15.23 -5.91
CA ARG A 579 -7.70 -15.59 -5.00
C ARG A 579 -8.18 -16.47 -3.84
N SER A 580 -9.34 -16.15 -3.27
CA SER A 580 -9.91 -16.93 -2.16
C SER A 580 -10.38 -18.31 -2.61
N LEU A 581 -10.96 -18.44 -3.81
CA LEU A 581 -11.35 -19.73 -4.38
C LEU A 581 -10.15 -20.66 -4.60
N ARG A 582 -8.97 -20.11 -4.95
CA ARG A 582 -7.72 -20.89 -5.12
C ARG A 582 -7.21 -21.56 -3.84
N SER A 583 -7.76 -21.23 -2.67
CA SER A 583 -7.44 -21.92 -1.41
C SER A 583 -8.25 -23.20 -1.19
N TYR A 584 -9.22 -23.51 -2.06
CA TYR A 584 -10.07 -24.70 -1.95
C TYR A 584 -9.58 -25.82 -2.87
N THR A 585 -9.69 -27.06 -2.39
CA THR A 585 -9.26 -28.27 -3.11
C THR A 585 -9.85 -28.33 -4.53
N GLY A 586 -8.97 -28.47 -5.52
CA GLY A 586 -9.32 -28.59 -6.94
C GLY A 586 -9.46 -27.25 -7.69
N LEU A 587 -9.31 -26.13 -6.99
CA LEU A 587 -9.40 -24.77 -7.56
C LEU A 587 -8.08 -24.00 -7.50
N GLU A 588 -6.99 -24.63 -7.09
CA GLU A 588 -5.66 -24.03 -6.92
C GLU A 588 -5.22 -23.32 -8.20
N ASP A 589 -5.48 -23.94 -9.36
CA ASP A 589 -5.16 -23.45 -10.70
C ASP A 589 -6.36 -22.79 -11.40
N LEU A 590 -7.31 -22.21 -10.65
CA LEU A 590 -8.47 -21.51 -11.22
C LEU A 590 -7.99 -20.36 -12.13
N ASP A 591 -8.06 -20.60 -13.44
CA ASP A 591 -7.83 -19.63 -14.49
C ASP A 591 -9.01 -18.65 -14.56
N PHE A 592 -8.74 -17.41 -14.18
CA PHE A 592 -9.73 -16.35 -14.11
C PHE A 592 -9.06 -14.99 -14.30
N ASP A 593 -9.53 -14.23 -15.30
CA ASP A 593 -9.19 -12.83 -15.45
C ASP A 593 -10.34 -11.92 -15.00
N PHE A 594 -10.13 -11.25 -13.87
CA PHE A 594 -11.09 -10.33 -13.27
C PHE A 594 -11.36 -9.07 -14.12
N LEU A 595 -10.59 -8.82 -15.18
CA LEU A 595 -10.77 -7.71 -16.13
C LEU A 595 -11.46 -8.12 -17.44
N ASP A 596 -11.75 -9.41 -17.62
CA ASP A 596 -12.35 -9.96 -18.84
C ASP A 596 -13.84 -9.58 -18.98
N GLU A 597 -14.57 -10.25 -19.86
CA GLU A 597 -16.00 -10.03 -20.10
C GLU A 597 -16.91 -10.90 -19.22
N ALA A 598 -18.17 -10.45 -19.06
CA ALA A 598 -19.15 -11.12 -18.21
C ALA A 598 -19.42 -12.60 -18.60
N SER A 599 -19.30 -12.95 -19.88
CA SER A 599 -19.43 -14.33 -20.36
C SER A 599 -18.32 -15.25 -19.84
N SER A 600 -17.09 -14.74 -19.79
CA SER A 600 -15.92 -15.44 -19.25
C SER A 600 -16.05 -15.66 -17.74
N TRP A 601 -16.53 -14.64 -17.02
CA TRP A 601 -16.77 -14.75 -15.58
C TRP A 601 -17.82 -15.81 -15.26
N LYS A 602 -18.97 -15.80 -15.96
CA LYS A 602 -20.02 -16.79 -15.79
C LYS A 602 -19.51 -18.22 -16.03
N THR A 603 -18.69 -18.42 -17.07
CA THR A 603 -18.07 -19.72 -17.36
C THR A 603 -17.18 -20.17 -16.20
N SER A 604 -16.45 -19.25 -15.58
CA SER A 604 -15.60 -19.54 -14.42
C SER A 604 -16.41 -19.91 -13.17
N VAL A 605 -17.58 -19.30 -12.98
CA VAL A 605 -18.55 -19.71 -11.94
C VAL A 605 -19.00 -21.16 -12.16
N GLU A 606 -19.40 -21.51 -13.38
CA GLU A 606 -19.85 -22.87 -13.72
C GLU A 606 -18.74 -23.91 -13.50
N LYS A 607 -17.50 -23.59 -13.86
CA LYS A 607 -16.32 -24.43 -13.58
C LYS A 607 -16.09 -24.62 -12.08
N ALA A 608 -16.12 -23.54 -11.30
CA ALA A 608 -15.91 -23.61 -9.85
C ALA A 608 -16.98 -24.49 -9.16
N LEU A 609 -18.23 -24.39 -9.61
CA LEU A 609 -19.31 -25.25 -9.13
C LEU A 609 -19.11 -26.72 -9.48
N ALA A 610 -18.71 -27.02 -10.72
CA ALA A 610 -18.44 -28.40 -11.16
C ALA A 610 -17.30 -29.06 -10.36
N VAL A 611 -16.24 -28.32 -10.07
CA VAL A 611 -15.14 -28.79 -9.21
C VAL A 611 -15.67 -29.07 -7.80
N TRP A 612 -16.42 -28.14 -7.21
CA TRP A 612 -17.00 -28.35 -5.89
C TRP A 612 -17.88 -29.61 -5.82
N GLU A 613 -18.71 -29.84 -6.86
CA GLU A 613 -19.59 -31.01 -6.92
C GLU A 613 -18.82 -32.35 -6.90
N THR A 614 -17.61 -32.37 -7.44
CA THR A 614 -16.80 -33.59 -7.55
C THR A 614 -15.80 -33.78 -6.41
N THR A 615 -15.35 -32.68 -5.78
CA THR A 615 -14.24 -32.71 -4.81
C THR A 615 -14.67 -32.50 -3.36
N GLN A 616 -15.71 -31.71 -3.11
CA GLN A 616 -16.04 -31.22 -1.75
C GLN A 616 -17.47 -31.56 -1.33
N LYS A 617 -18.40 -31.73 -2.28
CA LYS A 617 -19.82 -31.99 -2.00
C LYS A 617 -20.07 -33.23 -1.14
N ALA A 618 -19.28 -34.30 -1.34
CA ALA A 618 -19.42 -35.55 -0.59
C ALA A 618 -19.02 -35.39 0.90
N GLU A 619 -18.17 -34.41 1.21
CA GLU A 619 -17.68 -34.12 2.56
C GLU A 619 -18.63 -33.17 3.31
N ASN A 620 -19.72 -32.74 2.68
CA ASN A 620 -20.60 -31.71 3.22
C ASN A 620 -21.48 -32.23 4.36
N GLN A 621 -20.98 -32.13 5.59
CA GLN A 621 -21.71 -32.47 6.82
C GLN A 621 -22.16 -31.20 7.57
N ILE A 622 -22.99 -30.38 6.93
CA ILE A 622 -23.54 -29.19 7.59
C ILE A 622 -24.65 -29.62 8.53
N LEU A 623 -24.51 -29.30 9.82
CA LEU A 623 -25.54 -29.56 10.83
C LEU A 623 -26.84 -28.79 10.54
N GLU A 624 -26.70 -27.53 10.11
CA GLU A 624 -27.83 -26.66 9.75
C GLU A 624 -27.68 -26.08 8.34
N PRO A 625 -27.96 -26.88 7.29
CA PRO A 625 -27.73 -26.50 5.89
C PRO A 625 -28.47 -25.21 5.49
N GLN A 626 -29.63 -24.94 6.10
CA GLN A 626 -30.41 -23.74 5.78
C GLN A 626 -29.71 -22.43 6.18
N ARG A 627 -28.78 -22.46 7.16
CA ARG A 627 -27.98 -21.26 7.53
C ARG A 627 -27.14 -20.76 6.37
N VAL A 628 -26.70 -21.67 5.52
CA VAL A 628 -25.82 -21.39 4.38
C VAL A 628 -26.52 -21.66 3.04
N LEU A 629 -27.84 -21.47 3.02
CA LEU A 629 -28.68 -21.49 1.81
C LEU A 629 -28.75 -22.84 1.09
N PHE A 630 -28.61 -23.93 1.82
CA PHE A 630 -28.91 -25.26 1.31
C PHE A 630 -30.33 -25.68 1.69
N LYS A 631 -31.05 -26.31 0.76
CA LYS A 631 -32.35 -26.97 1.01
C LYS A 631 -32.16 -28.31 1.73
N SER A 632 -31.08 -29.02 1.39
CA SER A 632 -30.63 -30.30 1.94
C SER A 632 -29.10 -30.33 1.94
N SER A 633 -28.44 -31.32 2.55
CA SER A 633 -26.96 -31.38 2.58
C SER A 633 -26.27 -31.39 1.20
N ALA A 634 -27.01 -31.61 0.11
CA ALA A 634 -26.46 -31.69 -1.25
C ALA A 634 -27.08 -30.70 -2.27
N GLU A 635 -28.10 -29.91 -1.89
CA GLU A 635 -28.82 -29.04 -2.83
C GLU A 635 -28.93 -27.59 -2.32
N PHE A 636 -28.50 -26.62 -3.15
CA PHE A 636 -28.62 -25.19 -2.86
C PHE A 636 -30.02 -24.63 -3.14
N ASP A 637 -30.42 -23.62 -2.36
CA ASP A 637 -31.56 -22.76 -2.66
C ASP A 637 -31.15 -21.61 -3.61
N GLU A 638 -31.00 -21.97 -4.89
CA GLU A 638 -30.70 -21.03 -5.99
C GLU A 638 -31.69 -19.87 -6.12
N ARG A 639 -32.93 -20.06 -5.65
CA ARG A 639 -33.93 -18.99 -5.64
C ARG A 639 -33.62 -17.99 -4.53
N LEU A 640 -33.26 -18.48 -3.33
CA LEU A 640 -32.90 -17.62 -2.22
C LEU A 640 -31.59 -16.87 -2.48
N ILE A 641 -30.58 -17.53 -3.06
CA ILE A 641 -29.32 -16.89 -3.50
C ILE A 641 -29.62 -15.74 -4.46
N ARG A 642 -30.40 -15.99 -5.52
CA ARG A 642 -30.79 -14.94 -6.47
C ARG A 642 -31.58 -13.80 -5.81
N ALA A 643 -32.46 -14.12 -4.87
CA ALA A 643 -33.22 -13.12 -4.11
C ALA A 643 -32.35 -12.29 -3.16
N MET A 644 -31.22 -12.82 -2.68
CA MET A 644 -30.24 -12.07 -1.90
C MET A 644 -29.37 -11.20 -2.80
N LEU A 645 -28.87 -11.74 -3.92
CA LEU A 645 -28.10 -10.99 -4.91
C LEU A 645 -28.87 -9.80 -5.47
N SER A 646 -30.19 -9.90 -5.67
CA SER A 646 -31.01 -8.78 -6.13
C SER A 646 -31.16 -7.64 -5.10
N LYS A 647 -30.84 -7.91 -3.82
CA LYS A 647 -30.81 -6.92 -2.73
C LYS A 647 -29.39 -6.39 -2.45
N ARG A 648 -28.41 -6.74 -3.30
CA ARG A 648 -27.02 -6.30 -3.16
C ARG A 648 -26.91 -4.78 -3.23
N VAL A 649 -26.14 -4.23 -2.29
CA VAL A 649 -25.87 -2.79 -2.21
C VAL A 649 -24.68 -2.44 -3.14
N ASN A 650 -24.98 -1.81 -4.27
CA ASN A 650 -23.99 -1.31 -5.24
C ASN A 650 -23.84 0.22 -5.13
N LEU A 651 -23.50 0.71 -3.94
CA LEU A 651 -23.25 2.13 -3.72
C LEU A 651 -21.89 2.53 -4.28
N SER A 652 -21.83 3.68 -4.96
CA SER A 652 -20.57 4.34 -5.32
C SER A 652 -19.68 4.44 -4.08
N MET A 653 -18.51 3.81 -4.14
CA MET A 653 -17.56 3.72 -3.04
C MET A 653 -16.17 3.96 -3.61
N ASP A 654 -15.27 4.48 -2.78
CA ASP A 654 -13.90 4.74 -3.16
C ASP A 654 -12.96 4.46 -1.98
N LEU A 655 -12.80 3.18 -1.64
CA LEU A 655 -11.87 2.77 -0.58
C LEU A 655 -10.45 2.79 -1.15
N GLN A 656 -9.70 3.81 -0.77
CA GLN A 656 -8.30 4.01 -1.10
C GLN A 656 -7.48 4.22 0.16
N GLU A 657 -6.24 3.76 0.06
CA GLU A 657 -5.19 4.01 1.05
C GLU A 657 -4.62 5.42 1.00
#